data_AF-A0A2U3QH63-F1
#
_entry.id   AF-A0A2U3QH63-F1
#
_cell.length_a   1.000
_cell.length_b   1.000
_cell.length_c   1.000
_cell.angle_alpha   90.00
_cell.angle_beta   90.00
_cell.angle_gamma   90.00
#
_symmetry.space_group_name_H-M   'P 1'
#
loop_
_entity.id
_entity.type
_entity.pdbx_description
1 polymer ?
#
loop_
_entity_poly.entity_id
_entity_poly.type
_entity_poly.pdbx_seq_one_letter_code
_entity_poly.pdbx_strand_id
1 'polypeptide(L)'
;MGFWGDIKSDYRAVFERDPAARNGLEVILAYPGFHAIFWHRINHRLWNLGIPILPRLLSHIARFLTGIEIHPGASIGKGLVIDHGMGVVIGETAEVGDNCLLYQGVTLGGTGKEKGKRHPTLKNNVVVGTGAKILGAITVGNNVIIGANSVILKPVPDNSICVGVPGRITRKKILRMTTEDGMVEVMDYFPDPVVEKQKELESRIDELTKRLDSVERAKERGGRMKIYNTLTGKKEEFIPEEAGRVGMYACGVTVYDHCHIGHARSAVVFDVMRRYMISRGYQFKYIRNFTDIDDKIINKAKQEGIAWDAVARKYTEEYYRDMDRLGVGRADVEPKATDHIEEIVEIVKGLVEKGFAYERDGSVYFEVEKFHGYGKLSKRDLEDMMAGARVEVDERKRNPMDFALWKASKEGEPSWESPWGQGRPGWHIECSAMSLKHLGETFDIHGGGADLIFPHHENEIAQSESYTGRPFVRYWVHNGFITVDKEKMSKSLGNFFTIQEILNKFDAEAVRFFLLSTHYRSPIEFSDEQLREAEASIDRYYTTVLRIRDFLSQESTKEKPGPDEKALSEMLGKFLDKFREAMDDDFNTALAIGTIFELVRMLNKYMDSRPSGSQAVELIKKADEMLRETGNVLNLFHRTPEEWYRALMAVKGIGLTEDDILARITERQAARERKDWADADFIRKELDEKGILLEDRKDGTGWKVRV
;
A
#
# COMPACT_ATOMS: atom_id res chain seq x y z
N MET A 1 -57.52 -42.06 -0.31
CA MET A 1 -57.37 -41.77 -1.75
C MET A 1 -57.45 -43.08 -2.51
N GLY A 2 -58.11 -43.08 -3.68
CA GLY A 2 -58.33 -44.30 -4.47
C GLY A 2 -57.32 -44.45 -5.61
N PHE A 3 -57.19 -45.66 -6.14
CA PHE A 3 -56.37 -46.04 -7.32
C PHE A 3 -56.33 -44.97 -8.42
N TRP A 4 -57.51 -44.53 -8.80
CA TRP A 4 -57.72 -43.60 -9.91
C TRP A 4 -57.27 -42.18 -9.57
N GLY A 5 -57.24 -41.82 -8.28
CA GLY A 5 -56.68 -40.56 -7.80
C GLY A 5 -55.16 -40.53 -7.93
N ASP A 6 -54.49 -41.63 -7.60
CA ASP A 6 -53.03 -41.73 -7.72
C ASP A 6 -52.62 -41.72 -9.20
N ILE A 7 -53.31 -42.50 -10.05
CA ILE A 7 -53.08 -42.49 -11.51
C ILE A 7 -53.33 -41.10 -12.11
N LYS A 8 -54.38 -40.41 -11.70
CA LYS A 8 -54.67 -39.04 -12.17
C LYS A 8 -53.57 -38.06 -11.75
N SER A 9 -52.99 -38.25 -10.57
CA SER A 9 -51.89 -37.42 -10.08
C SER A 9 -50.59 -37.71 -10.85
N ASP A 10 -50.30 -38.98 -11.10
CA ASP A 10 -49.13 -39.40 -11.90
C ASP A 10 -49.25 -38.88 -13.35
N TYR A 11 -50.43 -38.97 -13.95
CA TYR A 11 -50.73 -38.41 -15.27
C TYR A 11 -50.52 -36.89 -15.32
N ARG A 12 -51.08 -36.14 -14.35
CA ARG A 12 -50.93 -34.68 -14.29
C ARG A 12 -49.48 -34.27 -14.11
N ALA A 13 -48.75 -34.96 -13.23
CA ALA A 13 -47.36 -34.66 -12.97
C ALA A 13 -46.49 -34.82 -14.23
N VAL A 14 -46.73 -35.85 -15.05
CA VAL A 14 -46.03 -36.02 -16.33
C VAL A 14 -46.40 -34.90 -17.30
N PHE A 15 -47.70 -34.61 -17.45
CA PHE A 15 -48.19 -33.58 -18.38
C PHE A 15 -47.70 -32.16 -18.04
N GLU A 16 -47.60 -31.82 -16.75
CA GLU A 16 -47.19 -30.49 -16.29
C GLU A 16 -45.66 -30.29 -16.31
N ARG A 17 -44.88 -31.37 -16.17
CA ARG A 17 -43.41 -31.30 -16.02
C ARG A 17 -42.64 -31.60 -17.29
N ASP A 18 -43.23 -32.29 -18.27
CA ASP A 18 -42.60 -32.51 -19.56
C ASP A 18 -43.12 -31.50 -20.61
N PRO A 19 -42.32 -30.51 -21.02
CA PRO A 19 -42.73 -29.53 -22.02
C PRO A 19 -42.96 -30.14 -23.42
N ALA A 20 -42.51 -31.38 -23.66
CA ALA A 20 -42.75 -32.09 -24.91
C ALA A 20 -44.16 -32.74 -24.97
N ALA A 21 -44.88 -32.83 -23.84
CA ALA A 21 -46.23 -33.39 -23.80
C ALA A 21 -47.24 -32.42 -24.42
N ARG A 22 -47.66 -32.67 -25.67
CA ARG A 22 -48.55 -31.75 -26.40
C ARG A 22 -50.00 -31.89 -25.97
N ASN A 23 -50.41 -33.08 -25.54
CA ASN A 23 -51.75 -33.37 -25.05
C ASN A 23 -51.79 -34.60 -24.13
N GLY A 24 -52.89 -34.77 -23.39
CA GLY A 24 -53.05 -35.88 -22.45
C GLY A 24 -53.08 -37.27 -23.06
N LEU A 25 -53.60 -37.42 -24.28
CA LEU A 25 -53.65 -38.70 -24.98
C LEU A 25 -52.23 -39.20 -25.31
N GLU A 26 -51.33 -38.29 -25.65
CA GLU A 26 -49.93 -38.58 -25.89
C GLU A 26 -49.24 -39.19 -24.66
N VAL A 27 -49.47 -38.60 -23.48
CA VAL A 27 -48.94 -39.13 -22.20
C VAL A 27 -49.47 -40.55 -21.93
N ILE A 28 -50.77 -40.77 -22.15
CA ILE A 28 -51.39 -42.07 -21.89
C ILE A 28 -50.90 -43.14 -22.87
N LEU A 29 -50.63 -42.79 -24.13
CA LEU A 29 -50.33 -43.77 -25.18
C LEU A 29 -48.83 -43.97 -25.45
N ALA A 30 -48.00 -42.97 -25.19
CA ALA A 30 -46.63 -42.93 -25.70
C ALA A 30 -45.54 -42.75 -24.63
N TYR A 31 -45.87 -42.52 -23.37
CA TYR A 31 -44.87 -42.23 -22.33
C TYR A 31 -44.52 -43.50 -21.52
N PRO A 32 -43.33 -44.09 -21.73
CA PRO A 32 -42.96 -45.36 -21.06
C PRO A 32 -42.86 -45.21 -19.54
N GLY A 33 -42.46 -44.03 -19.06
CA GLY A 33 -42.42 -43.70 -17.62
C GLY A 33 -43.79 -43.80 -16.97
N PHE A 34 -44.81 -43.20 -17.58
CA PHE A 34 -46.19 -43.29 -17.11
C PHE A 34 -46.71 -44.73 -17.13
N HIS A 35 -46.45 -45.47 -18.22
CA HIS A 35 -46.84 -46.89 -18.32
C HIS A 35 -46.22 -47.74 -17.22
N ALA A 36 -44.92 -47.56 -16.93
CA ALA A 36 -44.23 -48.31 -15.88
C ALA A 36 -44.85 -48.07 -14.51
N ILE A 37 -45.19 -46.82 -14.19
CA ILE A 37 -45.85 -46.46 -12.94
C ILE A 37 -47.26 -47.05 -12.89
N PHE A 38 -48.03 -46.96 -13.98
CA PHE A 38 -49.37 -47.54 -14.06
C PHE A 38 -49.37 -49.06 -13.80
N TRP A 39 -48.47 -49.80 -14.47
CA TRP A 39 -48.27 -51.22 -14.22
C TRP A 39 -47.84 -51.51 -12.79
N HIS A 40 -46.93 -50.70 -12.22
CA HIS A 40 -46.53 -50.83 -10.83
C HIS A 40 -47.71 -50.64 -9.87
N ARG A 41 -48.60 -49.65 -10.07
CA ARG A 41 -49.78 -49.43 -9.21
C ARG A 41 -50.69 -50.66 -9.15
N ILE A 42 -50.87 -51.35 -10.28
CA ILE A 42 -51.62 -52.63 -10.35
C ILE A 42 -50.84 -53.72 -9.60
N ASN A 43 -49.56 -53.88 -9.91
CA ASN A 43 -48.71 -54.94 -9.34
C ASN A 43 -48.55 -54.79 -7.82
N HIS A 44 -48.38 -53.58 -7.32
CA HIS A 44 -48.26 -53.27 -5.89
C HIS A 44 -49.52 -53.66 -5.12
N ARG A 45 -50.70 -53.49 -5.73
CA ARG A 45 -51.96 -53.96 -5.12
C ARG A 45 -52.06 -55.47 -5.08
N LEU A 46 -51.74 -56.14 -6.18
CA LEU A 46 -51.72 -57.61 -6.21
C LEU A 46 -50.70 -58.18 -5.21
N TRP A 47 -49.56 -57.50 -5.07
CA TRP A 47 -48.54 -57.81 -4.07
C TRP A 47 -49.07 -57.67 -2.64
N ASN A 48 -49.75 -56.57 -2.32
CA ASN A 48 -50.34 -56.33 -1.00
C ASN A 48 -51.54 -57.26 -0.70
N LEU A 49 -52.20 -57.81 -1.72
CA LEU A 49 -53.21 -58.87 -1.57
C LEU A 49 -52.59 -60.25 -1.30
N GLY A 50 -51.26 -60.35 -1.24
CA GLY A 50 -50.56 -61.61 -0.98
C GLY A 50 -50.59 -62.58 -2.16
N ILE A 51 -50.89 -62.11 -3.37
CA ILE A 51 -50.94 -62.97 -4.56
C ILE A 51 -49.52 -63.43 -4.91
N PRO A 52 -49.24 -64.75 -4.90
CA PRO A 52 -47.90 -65.26 -5.15
C PRO A 52 -47.55 -65.16 -6.64
N ILE A 53 -46.28 -64.86 -6.95
CA ILE A 53 -45.64 -64.92 -8.29
C ILE A 53 -46.17 -63.90 -9.32
N LEU A 54 -47.48 -63.74 -9.47
CA LEU A 54 -48.13 -62.92 -10.49
C LEU A 54 -47.66 -61.46 -10.50
N PRO A 55 -47.55 -60.74 -9.36
CA PRO A 55 -47.05 -59.36 -9.37
C PRO A 55 -45.63 -59.26 -9.91
N ARG A 56 -44.78 -60.27 -9.61
CA ARG A 56 -43.39 -60.29 -10.07
C ARG A 56 -43.30 -60.58 -11.56
N LEU A 57 -44.10 -61.52 -12.07
CA LEU A 57 -44.21 -61.79 -13.50
C LEU A 57 -44.65 -60.54 -14.27
N LEU A 58 -45.70 -59.86 -13.81
CA LEU A 58 -46.19 -58.63 -14.43
C LEU A 58 -45.14 -57.50 -14.37
N SER A 59 -44.34 -57.41 -13.30
CA SER A 59 -43.24 -56.44 -13.23
C SER A 59 -42.15 -56.70 -14.28
N HIS A 60 -41.90 -57.97 -14.64
CA HIS A 60 -40.94 -58.31 -15.70
C HIS A 60 -41.46 -57.98 -17.09
N ILE A 61 -42.77 -58.15 -17.32
CA ILE A 61 -43.42 -57.72 -18.57
C ILE A 61 -43.35 -56.20 -18.70
N ALA A 62 -43.70 -55.46 -17.64
CA ALA A 62 -43.60 -54.01 -17.63
C ALA A 62 -42.17 -53.54 -17.90
N ARG A 63 -41.16 -54.19 -17.29
CA ARG A 63 -39.74 -53.93 -17.55
C ARG A 63 -39.36 -54.15 -19.02
N PHE A 64 -39.82 -55.26 -19.62
CA PHE A 64 -39.53 -55.56 -21.02
C PHE A 64 -40.12 -54.50 -21.96
N LEU A 65 -41.33 -54.01 -21.68
CA LEU A 65 -42.01 -53.02 -22.52
C LEU A 65 -41.47 -51.59 -22.34
N THR A 66 -41.03 -51.23 -21.14
CA THR A 66 -40.70 -49.82 -20.79
C THR A 66 -39.22 -49.56 -20.55
N GLY A 67 -38.41 -50.60 -20.34
CA GLY A 67 -37.01 -50.46 -19.92
C GLY A 67 -36.83 -50.02 -18.45
N ILE A 68 -37.90 -49.91 -17.67
CA ILE A 68 -37.91 -49.48 -16.28
C ILE A 68 -38.22 -50.68 -15.37
N GLU A 69 -37.34 -50.96 -14.41
CA GLU A 69 -37.57 -52.02 -13.41
C GLU A 69 -38.07 -51.42 -12.10
N ILE A 70 -39.34 -51.67 -11.76
CA ILE A 70 -39.93 -51.32 -10.46
C ILE A 70 -40.38 -52.60 -9.77
N HIS A 71 -39.81 -52.90 -8.60
CA HIS A 71 -40.23 -54.05 -7.82
C HIS A 71 -41.67 -53.87 -7.29
N PRO A 72 -42.55 -54.89 -7.32
CA PRO A 72 -43.93 -54.76 -6.81
C PRO A 72 -44.02 -54.33 -5.35
N GLY A 73 -43.07 -54.74 -4.51
CA GLY A 73 -43.00 -54.37 -3.09
C GLY A 73 -42.58 -52.92 -2.80
N ALA A 74 -42.06 -52.18 -3.79
CA ALA A 74 -41.66 -50.78 -3.57
C ALA A 74 -42.88 -49.91 -3.26
N SER A 75 -42.72 -48.91 -2.40
CA SER A 75 -43.78 -47.95 -2.09
C SER A 75 -43.53 -46.65 -2.86
N ILE A 76 -44.52 -46.20 -3.62
CA ILE A 76 -44.41 -45.00 -4.46
C ILE A 76 -45.53 -44.03 -4.10
N GLY A 77 -45.18 -42.79 -3.75
CA GLY A 77 -46.07 -41.67 -3.52
C GLY A 77 -46.70 -41.14 -4.82
N LYS A 78 -47.51 -40.10 -4.75
CA LYS A 78 -48.20 -39.54 -5.92
C LYS A 78 -47.29 -38.64 -6.73
N GLY A 79 -47.52 -38.55 -8.04
CA GLY A 79 -46.85 -37.58 -8.89
C GLY A 79 -45.37 -37.91 -9.14
N LEU A 80 -45.00 -39.19 -9.05
CA LEU A 80 -43.70 -39.64 -9.52
C LEU A 80 -43.64 -39.45 -11.04
N VAL A 81 -42.58 -38.81 -11.52
CA VAL A 81 -42.27 -38.72 -12.95
C VAL A 81 -40.99 -39.49 -13.21
N ILE A 82 -41.00 -40.34 -14.23
CA ILE A 82 -39.81 -41.02 -14.72
C ILE A 82 -39.57 -40.53 -16.15
N ASP A 83 -38.62 -39.63 -16.31
CA ASP A 83 -38.30 -39.03 -17.59
C ASP A 83 -37.14 -39.79 -18.27
N HIS A 84 -37.30 -40.05 -19.57
CA HIS A 84 -36.39 -40.89 -20.37
C HIS A 84 -36.05 -42.26 -19.75
N GLY A 85 -36.91 -42.85 -18.93
CA GLY A 85 -36.61 -43.88 -17.90
C GLY A 85 -35.84 -45.18 -18.23
N MET A 86 -35.26 -45.34 -19.41
CA MET A 86 -34.41 -46.47 -19.77
C MET A 86 -33.34 -46.73 -18.68
N GLY A 87 -33.30 -47.96 -18.17
CA GLY A 87 -32.31 -48.38 -17.17
C GLY A 87 -32.58 -47.89 -15.75
N VAL A 88 -33.76 -47.34 -15.45
CA VAL A 88 -34.17 -47.03 -14.08
C VAL A 88 -34.48 -48.32 -13.31
N VAL A 89 -33.91 -48.45 -12.11
CA VAL A 89 -34.08 -49.62 -11.23
C VAL A 89 -34.51 -49.17 -9.83
N ILE A 90 -35.70 -49.60 -9.41
CA ILE A 90 -36.29 -49.36 -8.09
C ILE A 90 -36.47 -50.70 -7.37
N GLY A 91 -35.69 -50.90 -6.30
CA GLY A 91 -35.67 -52.17 -5.58
C GLY A 91 -36.84 -52.37 -4.60
N GLU A 92 -36.95 -53.61 -4.09
CA GLU A 92 -38.11 -54.11 -3.33
C GLU A 92 -38.56 -53.27 -2.16
N THR A 93 -37.64 -52.76 -1.36
CA THR A 93 -37.97 -52.02 -0.13
C THR A 93 -37.75 -50.52 -0.32
N ALA A 94 -37.67 -50.04 -1.56
CA ALA A 94 -37.51 -48.63 -1.84
C ALA A 94 -38.82 -47.90 -1.51
N GLU A 95 -38.68 -46.71 -0.93
CA GLU A 95 -39.80 -45.82 -0.69
C GLU A 95 -39.53 -44.53 -1.45
N VAL A 96 -40.48 -44.10 -2.27
CA VAL A 96 -40.39 -42.86 -3.03
C VAL A 96 -41.56 -41.99 -2.61
N GLY A 97 -41.29 -40.79 -2.10
CA GLY A 97 -42.30 -39.84 -1.67
C GLY A 97 -43.03 -39.18 -2.83
N ASP A 98 -43.87 -38.20 -2.49
CA ASP A 98 -44.68 -37.48 -3.47
C ASP A 98 -43.82 -36.57 -4.35
N ASN A 99 -44.24 -36.36 -5.60
CA ASN A 99 -43.71 -35.36 -6.52
C ASN A 99 -42.23 -35.52 -6.89
N CYS A 100 -41.69 -36.74 -6.82
CA CYS A 100 -40.31 -37.03 -7.22
C CYS A 100 -40.14 -37.08 -8.74
N LEU A 101 -38.92 -36.82 -9.22
CA LEU A 101 -38.53 -36.93 -10.63
C LEU A 101 -37.27 -37.78 -10.74
N LEU A 102 -37.33 -38.85 -11.52
CA LEU A 102 -36.19 -39.74 -11.80
C LEU A 102 -35.86 -39.71 -13.28
N TYR A 103 -34.59 -39.49 -13.60
CA TYR A 103 -34.09 -39.55 -14.97
C TYR A 103 -33.58 -40.95 -15.32
N GLN A 104 -33.20 -41.14 -16.60
CA GLN A 104 -32.68 -42.39 -17.13
C GLN A 104 -31.45 -42.91 -16.36
N GLY A 105 -31.33 -44.23 -16.24
CA GLY A 105 -30.19 -44.88 -15.58
C GLY A 105 -30.10 -44.72 -14.05
N VAL A 106 -31.13 -44.17 -13.40
CA VAL A 106 -31.17 -44.04 -11.94
C VAL A 106 -31.32 -45.39 -11.25
N THR A 107 -30.55 -45.63 -10.19
CA THR A 107 -30.61 -46.87 -9.40
C THR A 107 -30.90 -46.57 -7.93
N LEU A 108 -32.03 -47.06 -7.43
CA LEU A 108 -32.38 -47.11 -6.01
C LEU A 108 -32.09 -48.53 -5.50
N GLY A 109 -30.82 -48.76 -5.17
CA GLY A 109 -30.26 -50.10 -4.93
C GLY A 109 -30.08 -50.44 -3.45
N GLY A 110 -30.08 -51.74 -3.14
CA GLY A 110 -29.82 -52.23 -1.80
C GLY A 110 -28.33 -52.48 -1.53
N THR A 111 -27.89 -52.26 -0.29
CA THR A 111 -26.55 -52.66 0.17
C THR A 111 -26.67 -53.88 1.08
N GLY A 112 -26.12 -55.04 0.68
CA GLY A 112 -26.07 -56.25 1.51
C GLY A 112 -27.14 -57.32 1.23
N LYS A 113 -27.07 -58.44 1.99
CA LYS A 113 -27.93 -59.64 1.86
C LYS A 113 -29.00 -59.75 2.98
N GLU A 114 -29.16 -58.72 3.79
CA GLU A 114 -30.02 -58.74 4.97
C GLU A 114 -31.50 -58.76 4.61
N LYS A 115 -32.31 -59.44 5.44
CA LYS A 115 -33.78 -59.45 5.32
C LYS A 115 -34.34 -58.22 6.04
N GLY A 116 -34.92 -57.28 5.30
CA GLY A 116 -35.50 -56.04 5.85
C GLY A 116 -35.33 -54.84 4.91
N LYS A 117 -35.49 -53.61 5.45
CA LYS A 117 -35.28 -52.35 4.73
C LYS A 117 -33.82 -52.24 4.31
N ARG A 118 -33.56 -52.30 3.00
CA ARG A 118 -32.21 -52.29 2.42
C ARG A 118 -32.01 -51.28 1.30
N HIS A 119 -33.08 -50.78 0.71
CA HIS A 119 -33.12 -49.78 -0.35
C HIS A 119 -33.42 -48.38 0.22
N PRO A 120 -33.12 -47.30 -0.51
CA PRO A 120 -33.28 -45.95 0.01
C PRO A 120 -34.75 -45.52 0.16
N THR A 121 -34.94 -44.50 0.99
CA THR A 121 -36.18 -43.72 1.08
C THR A 121 -35.94 -42.33 0.51
N LEU A 122 -36.65 -41.96 -0.55
CA LEU A 122 -36.74 -40.59 -1.04
C LEU A 122 -37.98 -39.95 -0.40
N LYS A 123 -37.83 -38.79 0.25
CA LYS A 123 -38.99 -38.02 0.72
C LYS A 123 -39.62 -37.25 -0.45
N ASN A 124 -40.30 -36.13 -0.19
CA ASN A 124 -41.09 -35.42 -1.20
C ASN A 124 -40.22 -34.45 -2.03
N ASN A 125 -40.63 -34.19 -3.27
CA ASN A 125 -39.98 -33.23 -4.17
C ASN A 125 -38.50 -33.52 -4.42
N VAL A 126 -38.13 -34.80 -4.56
CA VAL A 126 -36.75 -35.20 -4.83
C VAL A 126 -36.53 -35.35 -6.34
N VAL A 127 -35.50 -34.68 -6.87
CA VAL A 127 -35.06 -34.83 -8.26
C VAL A 127 -33.78 -35.64 -8.28
N VAL A 128 -33.76 -36.72 -9.06
CA VAL A 128 -32.60 -37.60 -9.20
C VAL A 128 -32.12 -37.60 -10.64
N GLY A 129 -30.99 -36.93 -10.87
CA GLY A 129 -30.37 -36.76 -12.18
C GLY A 129 -29.92 -38.07 -12.82
N THR A 130 -29.74 -38.01 -14.14
CA THR A 130 -29.39 -39.14 -15.00
C THR A 130 -28.21 -39.96 -14.46
N GLY A 131 -28.35 -41.28 -14.42
CA GLY A 131 -27.27 -42.21 -14.05
C GLY A 131 -26.94 -42.31 -12.56
N ALA A 132 -27.58 -41.49 -11.70
CA ALA A 132 -27.28 -41.46 -10.27
C ALA A 132 -27.64 -42.76 -9.54
N LYS A 133 -26.87 -43.09 -8.51
CA LYS A 133 -27.00 -44.33 -7.72
C LYS A 133 -27.17 -43.99 -6.25
N ILE A 134 -28.31 -44.34 -5.69
CA ILE A 134 -28.63 -44.14 -4.28
C ILE A 134 -28.71 -45.54 -3.67
N LEU A 135 -27.74 -45.86 -2.82
CA LEU A 135 -27.52 -47.24 -2.37
C LEU A 135 -27.65 -47.35 -0.85
N GLY A 136 -28.42 -48.35 -0.42
CA GLY A 136 -28.57 -48.72 0.98
C GLY A 136 -29.81 -48.12 1.65
N ALA A 137 -30.03 -48.49 2.90
CA ALA A 137 -31.16 -48.03 3.72
C ALA A 137 -30.94 -46.59 4.24
N ILE A 138 -30.75 -45.66 3.31
CA ILE A 138 -30.52 -44.23 3.59
C ILE A 138 -31.73 -43.40 3.23
N THR A 139 -31.88 -42.25 3.88
CA THR A 139 -32.97 -41.30 3.61
C THR A 139 -32.44 -40.09 2.86
N VAL A 140 -33.12 -39.73 1.77
CA VAL A 140 -32.97 -38.46 1.05
C VAL A 140 -34.13 -37.56 1.46
N GLY A 141 -33.80 -36.39 2.01
CA GLY A 141 -34.74 -35.42 2.56
C GLY A 141 -35.69 -34.79 1.54
N ASN A 142 -36.58 -33.92 2.02
CA ASN A 142 -37.50 -33.18 1.15
C ASN A 142 -36.76 -32.12 0.32
N ASN A 143 -37.26 -31.82 -0.89
CA ASN A 143 -36.74 -30.76 -1.76
C ASN A 143 -35.24 -30.93 -2.06
N VAL A 144 -34.84 -32.15 -2.40
CA VAL A 144 -33.44 -32.49 -2.67
C VAL A 144 -33.20 -32.70 -4.16
N ILE A 145 -32.08 -32.18 -4.65
CA ILE A 145 -31.59 -32.41 -6.02
C ILE A 145 -30.33 -33.26 -5.96
N ILE A 146 -30.37 -34.43 -6.57
CA ILE A 146 -29.19 -35.30 -6.78
C ILE A 146 -28.68 -35.09 -8.19
N GLY A 147 -27.43 -34.65 -8.34
CA GLY A 147 -26.80 -34.42 -9.63
C GLY A 147 -26.62 -35.70 -10.46
N ALA A 148 -26.52 -35.53 -11.78
CA ALA A 148 -26.25 -36.62 -12.69
C ALA A 148 -24.98 -37.41 -12.30
N ASN A 149 -25.00 -38.73 -12.50
CA ASN A 149 -23.94 -39.69 -12.21
C ASN A 149 -23.44 -39.70 -10.74
N SER A 150 -24.17 -39.09 -9.82
CA SER A 150 -23.76 -39.05 -8.41
C SER A 150 -23.97 -40.39 -7.71
N VAL A 151 -23.11 -40.74 -6.75
CA VAL A 151 -23.23 -41.97 -5.94
C VAL A 151 -23.48 -41.59 -4.48
N ILE A 152 -24.72 -41.78 -4.03
CA ILE A 152 -25.19 -41.40 -2.70
C ILE A 152 -25.16 -42.63 -1.80
N LEU A 153 -24.28 -42.58 -0.80
CA LEU A 153 -24.06 -43.66 0.19
C LEU A 153 -24.40 -43.24 1.62
N LYS A 154 -24.83 -41.99 1.82
CA LYS A 154 -25.12 -41.40 3.14
C LYS A 154 -26.45 -40.64 3.09
N PRO A 155 -27.17 -40.49 4.22
CA PRO A 155 -28.38 -39.69 4.28
C PRO A 155 -28.15 -38.25 3.78
N VAL A 156 -29.12 -37.70 3.06
CA VAL A 156 -29.10 -36.32 2.55
C VAL A 156 -30.19 -35.53 3.26
N PRO A 157 -29.88 -34.40 3.92
CA PRO A 157 -30.87 -33.60 4.63
C PRO A 157 -31.81 -32.86 3.66
N ASP A 158 -32.94 -32.38 4.18
CA ASP A 158 -33.91 -31.57 3.43
C ASP A 158 -33.23 -30.32 2.81
N ASN A 159 -33.79 -29.79 1.71
CA ASN A 159 -33.36 -28.57 1.02
C ASN A 159 -31.88 -28.58 0.60
N SER A 160 -31.42 -29.66 -0.02
CA SER A 160 -30.00 -29.88 -0.33
C SER A 160 -29.77 -30.27 -1.79
N ILE A 161 -28.64 -29.83 -2.35
CA ILE A 161 -28.08 -30.39 -3.59
C ILE A 161 -26.97 -31.35 -3.21
N CYS A 162 -26.94 -32.53 -3.83
CA CYS A 162 -25.85 -33.49 -3.67
C CYS A 162 -25.28 -33.87 -5.03
N VAL A 163 -23.97 -33.71 -5.22
CA VAL A 163 -23.27 -34.01 -6.48
C VAL A 163 -21.98 -34.80 -6.27
N GLY A 164 -21.61 -35.65 -7.24
CA GLY A 164 -20.30 -36.31 -7.30
C GLY A 164 -20.27 -37.79 -6.87
N VAL A 165 -19.06 -38.38 -6.92
CA VAL A 165 -18.79 -39.79 -6.59
C VAL A 165 -17.56 -39.86 -5.66
N PRO A 166 -17.72 -40.14 -4.36
CA PRO A 166 -19.00 -40.22 -3.62
C PRO A 166 -19.68 -38.85 -3.54
N GLY A 167 -21.01 -38.84 -3.50
CA GLY A 167 -21.84 -37.62 -3.48
C GLY A 167 -21.57 -36.76 -2.25
N ARG A 168 -21.41 -35.46 -2.46
CA ARG A 168 -21.21 -34.46 -1.42
C ARG A 168 -22.30 -33.40 -1.48
N ILE A 169 -22.73 -32.94 -0.31
CA ILE A 169 -23.72 -31.87 -0.19
C ILE A 169 -23.05 -30.55 -0.58
N THR A 170 -23.57 -29.89 -1.61
CA THR A 170 -23.15 -28.57 -2.06
C THR A 170 -24.27 -27.57 -1.74
N ARG A 171 -24.03 -26.63 -0.81
CA ARG A 171 -24.98 -25.54 -0.52
C ARG A 171 -24.62 -24.30 -1.33
N LYS A 172 -25.61 -23.64 -1.96
CA LYS A 172 -25.70 -22.17 -2.08
C LYS A 172 -27.07 -21.69 -2.62
N LYS A 173 -27.54 -20.60 -1.98
CA LYS A 173 -28.68 -19.67 -2.18
C LYS A 173 -30.12 -20.23 -2.32
N ILE A 174 -30.90 -20.03 -1.26
CA ILE A 174 -32.38 -20.06 -1.25
C ILE A 174 -32.87 -18.73 -1.82
N LEU A 175 -33.66 -18.77 -2.91
CA LEU A 175 -34.44 -17.62 -3.37
C LEU A 175 -35.86 -17.74 -2.78
N ARG A 176 -36.29 -16.68 -2.10
CA ARG A 176 -37.66 -16.55 -1.58
C ARG A 176 -38.49 -15.78 -2.60
N MET A 177 -39.55 -16.40 -3.12
CA MET A 177 -40.55 -15.72 -3.94
C MET A 177 -41.93 -15.84 -3.29
N THR A 178 -42.74 -14.80 -3.45
CA THR A 178 -44.11 -14.74 -2.91
C THR A 178 -45.10 -15.09 -4.02
N THR A 179 -45.98 -16.07 -3.81
CA THR A 179 -47.13 -16.37 -4.69
C THR A 179 -48.44 -16.18 -3.93
N GLU A 180 -49.59 -16.25 -4.63
CA GLU A 180 -50.93 -16.01 -4.06
C GLU A 180 -51.31 -16.95 -2.89
N ASP A 181 -50.64 -18.10 -2.75
CA ASP A 181 -50.85 -19.08 -1.67
C ASP A 181 -49.79 -19.02 -0.54
N GLY A 182 -48.87 -18.04 -0.58
CA GLY A 182 -47.85 -17.83 0.46
C GLY A 182 -46.40 -17.81 -0.06
N MET A 183 -45.42 -17.73 0.86
CA MET A 183 -43.99 -17.78 0.52
C MET A 183 -43.62 -19.19 0.04
N VAL A 184 -43.11 -19.31 -1.18
CA VAL A 184 -42.60 -20.56 -1.73
C VAL A 184 -41.07 -20.44 -1.88
N GLU A 185 -40.35 -21.36 -1.24
CA GLU A 185 -38.91 -21.52 -1.43
C GLU A 185 -38.68 -22.37 -2.70
N VAL A 186 -38.09 -21.78 -3.73
CA VAL A 186 -37.79 -22.49 -4.99
C VAL A 186 -36.30 -22.36 -5.28
N MET A 187 -35.68 -23.48 -5.66
CA MET A 187 -34.28 -23.54 -6.07
C MET A 187 -34.15 -23.25 -7.56
N ASP A 188 -33.39 -22.21 -7.89
CA ASP A 188 -33.16 -21.78 -9.26
C ASP A 188 -31.77 -22.24 -9.73
N TYR A 189 -31.77 -23.29 -10.55
CA TYR A 189 -30.71 -23.72 -11.47
C TYR A 189 -29.43 -24.43 -10.93
N PHE A 190 -28.87 -25.30 -11.78
CA PHE A 190 -27.60 -26.02 -11.58
C PHE A 190 -26.40 -25.08 -11.79
N PRO A 191 -25.40 -25.03 -10.89
CA PRO A 191 -24.21 -24.20 -11.12
C PRO A 191 -23.40 -24.72 -12.32
N ASP A 192 -23.24 -23.87 -13.34
CA ASP A 192 -22.35 -24.09 -14.49
C ASP A 192 -20.99 -23.41 -14.20
N PRO A 193 -19.90 -24.19 -14.00
CA PRO A 193 -18.58 -23.65 -13.69
C PRO A 193 -17.99 -22.80 -14.82
N VAL A 194 -18.48 -22.91 -16.06
CA VAL A 194 -18.05 -22.08 -17.20
C VAL A 194 -18.69 -20.70 -17.12
N VAL A 195 -19.99 -20.62 -16.81
CA VAL A 195 -20.70 -19.34 -16.65
C VAL A 195 -20.21 -18.59 -15.41
N GLU A 196 -19.87 -19.30 -14.33
CA GLU A 196 -19.27 -18.68 -13.15
C GLU A 196 -17.88 -18.08 -13.47
N LYS A 197 -17.03 -18.80 -14.21
CA LYS A 197 -15.75 -18.26 -14.70
C LYS A 197 -15.94 -17.06 -15.63
N GLN A 198 -16.97 -17.08 -16.47
CA GLN A 198 -17.27 -15.97 -17.38
C GLN A 198 -17.69 -14.72 -16.61
N LYS A 199 -18.55 -14.85 -15.59
CA LYS A 199 -18.91 -13.72 -14.71
C LYS A 199 -17.74 -13.20 -13.89
N GLU A 200 -16.84 -14.08 -13.45
CA GLU A 200 -15.60 -13.69 -12.78
C GLU A 200 -14.69 -12.88 -13.72
N LEU A 201 -14.56 -13.32 -14.97
CA LEU A 201 -13.83 -12.59 -16.02
C LEU A 201 -14.47 -11.24 -16.34
N GLU A 202 -15.79 -11.17 -16.49
CA GLU A 202 -16.53 -9.92 -16.73
C GLU A 202 -16.33 -8.93 -15.56
N SER A 203 -16.45 -9.39 -14.31
CA SER A 203 -16.18 -8.56 -13.13
C SER A 203 -14.74 -8.05 -13.09
N ARG A 204 -13.78 -8.87 -13.53
CA ARG A 204 -12.36 -8.50 -13.57
C ARG A 204 -12.05 -7.51 -14.68
N ILE A 205 -12.72 -7.64 -15.83
CA ILE A 205 -12.64 -6.67 -16.92
C ILE A 205 -13.21 -5.32 -16.47
N ASP A 206 -14.37 -5.31 -15.82
CA ASP A 206 -14.97 -4.08 -15.28
C ASP A 206 -14.09 -3.37 -14.24
N GLU A 207 -13.43 -4.14 -13.37
CA GLU A 207 -12.46 -3.60 -12.41
C GLU A 207 -11.25 -3.00 -13.10
N LEU A 208 -10.69 -3.69 -14.11
CA LEU A 208 -9.57 -3.20 -14.90
C LEU A 208 -9.92 -1.96 -15.71
N THR A 209 -11.12 -1.89 -16.29
CA THR A 209 -11.61 -0.70 -17.02
C THR A 209 -11.78 0.49 -16.07
N LYS A 210 -12.36 0.31 -14.88
CA LYS A 210 -12.46 1.38 -13.88
C LYS A 210 -11.08 1.88 -13.42
N ARG A 211 -10.12 0.97 -13.25
CA ARG A 211 -8.73 1.32 -12.96
C ARG A 211 -8.11 2.10 -14.12
N LEU A 212 -8.32 1.68 -15.37
CA LEU A 212 -7.85 2.38 -16.56
C LEU A 212 -8.42 3.81 -16.63
N ASP A 213 -9.73 3.98 -16.46
CA ASP A 213 -10.37 5.30 -16.42
C ASP A 213 -9.85 6.19 -15.27
N SER A 214 -9.48 5.60 -14.14
CA SER A 214 -8.89 6.34 -13.01
C SER A 214 -7.46 6.80 -13.33
N VAL A 215 -6.68 5.97 -14.02
CA VAL A 215 -5.33 6.29 -14.47
C VAL A 215 -5.37 7.34 -15.57
N GLU A 216 -6.32 7.24 -16.52
CA GLU A 216 -6.49 8.23 -17.59
C GLU A 216 -6.93 9.59 -17.05
N ARG A 217 -7.86 9.63 -16.06
CA ARG A 217 -8.23 10.88 -15.39
C ARG A 217 -7.11 11.49 -14.54
N ALA A 218 -6.24 10.67 -13.96
CA ALA A 218 -5.03 11.15 -13.26
C ALA A 218 -4.00 11.73 -14.26
N LYS A 219 -3.90 11.14 -15.44
CA LYS A 219 -3.01 11.54 -16.54
C LYS A 219 -3.38 12.89 -17.16
N GLU A 220 -4.65 13.31 -17.08
CA GLU A 220 -5.12 14.62 -17.55
C GLU A 220 -4.76 15.79 -16.61
N ARG A 221 -4.35 15.52 -15.35
CA ARG A 221 -4.14 16.56 -14.33
C ARG A 221 -2.68 16.89 -14.00
N GLY A 222 -1.72 16.32 -14.73
CA GLY A 222 -0.32 16.71 -14.61
C GLY A 222 0.58 15.75 -15.38
N GLY A 223 1.72 16.27 -15.87
CA GLY A 223 2.77 15.44 -16.46
C GLY A 223 3.03 14.21 -15.60
N ARG A 224 3.23 13.06 -16.23
CA ARG A 224 3.43 11.77 -15.58
C ARG A 224 4.65 11.86 -14.66
N MET A 225 4.42 12.13 -13.38
CA MET A 225 5.45 12.12 -12.35
C MET A 225 6.16 10.76 -12.40
N LYS A 226 7.49 10.79 -12.42
CA LYS A 226 8.34 9.61 -12.41
C LYS A 226 9.15 9.58 -11.14
N ILE A 227 9.31 8.40 -10.58
CA ILE A 227 10.17 8.17 -9.41
C ILE A 227 11.16 7.07 -9.78
N TYR A 228 12.43 7.24 -9.42
CA TYR A 228 13.39 6.14 -9.55
C TYR A 228 13.13 5.09 -8.48
N ASN A 229 12.86 3.87 -8.93
CA ASN A 229 12.60 2.75 -8.05
C ASN A 229 13.87 1.92 -7.92
N THR A 230 14.48 1.90 -6.73
CA THR A 230 15.68 1.09 -6.45
C THR A 230 15.43 -0.39 -6.76
N LEU A 231 14.22 -0.88 -6.53
CA LEU A 231 13.85 -2.26 -6.81
C LEU A 231 13.91 -2.62 -8.30
N THR A 232 13.69 -1.68 -9.23
CA THR A 232 13.75 -1.97 -10.67
C THR A 232 14.94 -1.34 -11.38
N GLY A 233 15.64 -0.42 -10.72
CA GLY A 233 16.83 0.25 -11.24
C GLY A 233 16.54 1.31 -12.30
N LYS A 234 15.28 1.74 -12.46
CA LYS A 234 14.86 2.71 -13.48
C LYS A 234 13.83 3.72 -12.93
N LYS A 235 13.64 4.83 -13.65
CA LYS A 235 12.55 5.78 -13.41
C LYS A 235 11.24 5.19 -13.92
N GLU A 236 10.23 5.15 -13.07
CA GLU A 236 8.91 4.57 -13.33
C GLU A 236 7.83 5.62 -13.14
N GLU A 237 6.73 5.52 -13.90
CA GLU A 237 5.55 6.34 -13.67
C GLU A 237 5.01 6.08 -12.26
N PHE A 238 4.82 7.15 -11.49
CA PHE A 238 4.27 7.07 -10.14
C PHE A 238 2.75 6.87 -10.23
N ILE A 239 2.30 5.71 -9.75
CA ILE A 239 0.90 5.33 -9.68
C ILE A 239 0.68 4.87 -8.24
N PRO A 240 -0.14 5.57 -7.44
CA PRO A 240 -0.38 5.15 -6.06
C PRO A 240 -1.18 3.84 -5.99
N GLU A 241 -1.15 3.18 -4.84
CA GLU A 241 -1.93 2.00 -4.49
C GLU A 241 -3.42 2.32 -4.42
N GLU A 242 -3.75 3.42 -3.75
CA GLU A 242 -5.10 4.00 -3.74
C GLU A 242 -5.09 5.34 -4.49
N ALA A 243 -5.96 5.50 -5.49
CA ALA A 243 -5.99 6.69 -6.33
C ALA A 243 -6.14 7.98 -5.50
N GLY A 244 -5.18 8.90 -5.66
CA GLY A 244 -5.15 10.19 -4.96
C GLY A 244 -4.62 10.16 -3.53
N ARG A 245 -4.22 8.99 -3.01
CA ARG A 245 -3.62 8.82 -1.68
C ARG A 245 -2.20 8.28 -1.79
N VAL A 246 -1.31 8.73 -0.90
CA VAL A 246 0.08 8.29 -0.86
C VAL A 246 0.47 7.96 0.58
N GLY A 247 0.82 6.71 0.83
CA GLY A 247 1.44 6.22 2.05
C GLY A 247 2.95 6.14 1.89
N MET A 248 3.70 6.93 2.68
CA MET A 248 5.15 6.92 2.68
C MET A 248 5.68 6.53 4.06
N TYR A 249 6.58 5.55 4.10
CA TYR A 249 7.39 5.22 5.27
C TYR A 249 8.85 5.57 4.97
N ALA A 250 9.51 6.35 5.82
CA ALA A 250 10.95 6.55 5.72
C ALA A 250 11.63 6.18 7.04
N CYS A 251 12.60 5.27 6.97
CA CYS A 251 13.35 4.84 8.14
C CYS A 251 13.99 6.04 8.84
N GLY A 252 13.69 6.19 10.14
CA GLY A 252 14.25 7.25 10.96
C GLY A 252 15.62 6.89 11.52
N VAL A 253 15.93 7.43 12.70
CA VAL A 253 17.25 7.29 13.32
C VAL A 253 17.21 6.37 14.55
N THR A 254 18.33 5.72 14.84
CA THR A 254 18.59 5.14 16.15
C THR A 254 18.98 6.27 17.11
N VAL A 255 18.20 6.48 18.17
CA VAL A 255 18.35 7.62 19.08
C VAL A 255 19.35 7.34 20.21
N TYR A 256 20.62 7.20 19.82
CA TYR A 256 21.73 6.93 20.76
C TYR A 256 22.80 8.02 20.79
N ASP A 257 22.79 8.94 19.83
CA ASP A 257 23.78 10.02 19.73
C ASP A 257 23.25 11.19 18.89
N HIS A 258 24.00 12.29 18.86
CA HIS A 258 23.68 13.46 18.05
C HIS A 258 23.61 13.12 16.56
N CYS A 259 22.69 13.80 15.85
CA CYS A 259 22.54 13.64 14.42
C CYS A 259 23.63 14.36 13.63
N HIS A 260 24.00 13.78 12.50
CA HIS A 260 24.94 14.36 11.55
C HIS A 260 24.24 14.77 10.26
N ILE A 261 24.98 15.47 9.40
CA ILE A 261 24.45 15.99 8.13
C ILE A 261 23.88 14.90 7.20
N GLY A 262 24.32 13.65 7.32
CA GLY A 262 23.72 12.53 6.60
C GLY A 262 22.27 12.26 7.01
N HIS A 263 21.95 12.34 8.31
CA HIS A 263 20.58 12.26 8.81
C HIS A 263 19.75 13.46 8.36
N ALA A 264 20.34 14.67 8.40
CA ALA A 264 19.70 15.89 7.90
C ALA A 264 19.32 15.74 6.42
N ARG A 265 20.21 15.20 5.60
CA ARG A 265 19.96 14.96 4.18
C ARG A 265 18.73 14.09 3.96
N SER A 266 18.67 12.93 4.62
CA SER A 266 17.52 12.02 4.51
C SER A 266 16.23 12.75 4.91
N ALA A 267 16.21 13.40 6.07
CA ALA A 267 15.03 14.08 6.60
C ALA A 267 14.54 15.22 5.68
N VAL A 268 15.46 16.03 5.14
CA VAL A 268 15.14 17.13 4.21
C VAL A 268 14.59 16.61 2.88
N VAL A 269 15.17 15.54 2.33
CA VAL A 269 14.71 14.92 1.08
C VAL A 269 13.27 14.45 1.18
N PHE A 270 12.95 13.67 2.22
CA PHE A 270 11.59 13.14 2.39
C PHE A 270 10.57 14.22 2.77
N ASP A 271 11.00 15.29 3.46
CA ASP A 271 10.16 16.48 3.70
C ASP A 271 9.80 17.19 2.38
N VAL A 272 10.75 17.41 1.47
CA VAL A 272 10.48 18.03 0.16
C VAL A 272 9.60 17.12 -0.71
N MET A 273 9.82 15.81 -0.71
CA MET A 273 8.96 14.86 -1.44
C MET A 273 7.51 14.95 -0.96
N ARG A 274 7.28 14.94 0.36
CA ARG A 274 5.95 15.12 0.96
C ARG A 274 5.32 16.45 0.54
N ARG A 275 6.05 17.57 0.70
CA ARG A 275 5.56 18.91 0.34
C ARG A 275 5.18 19.03 -1.12
N TYR A 276 6.01 18.48 -2.01
CA TYR A 276 5.71 18.47 -3.43
C TYR A 276 4.46 17.65 -3.73
N MET A 277 4.33 16.42 -3.22
CA MET A 277 3.16 15.60 -3.50
C MET A 277 1.86 16.20 -2.91
N ILE A 278 1.92 16.85 -1.74
CA ILE A 278 0.79 17.63 -1.20
C ILE A 278 0.42 18.79 -2.13
N SER A 279 1.40 19.54 -2.65
CA SER A 279 1.17 20.64 -3.62
C SER A 279 0.54 20.15 -4.93
N ARG A 280 0.73 18.86 -5.27
CA ARG A 280 0.10 18.18 -6.41
C ARG A 280 -1.31 17.65 -6.13
N GLY A 281 -1.82 17.85 -4.92
CA GLY A 281 -3.18 17.49 -4.52
C GLY A 281 -3.33 16.06 -4.00
N TYR A 282 -2.25 15.35 -3.72
CA TYR A 282 -2.32 14.03 -3.08
C TYR A 282 -2.70 14.16 -1.60
N GLN A 283 -3.56 13.27 -1.13
CA GLN A 283 -3.72 13.01 0.30
C GLN A 283 -2.52 12.20 0.77
N PHE A 284 -1.72 12.76 1.68
CA PHE A 284 -0.43 12.19 2.05
C PHE A 284 -0.45 11.70 3.50
N LYS A 285 0.08 10.50 3.74
CA LYS A 285 0.33 9.95 5.08
C LYS A 285 1.81 9.56 5.19
N TYR A 286 2.57 10.32 5.96
CA TYR A 286 4.00 10.13 6.19
C TYR A 286 4.27 9.50 7.55
N ILE A 287 5.03 8.40 7.57
CA ILE A 287 5.47 7.70 8.77
C ILE A 287 7.00 7.73 8.84
N ARG A 288 7.53 8.05 10.02
CA ARG A 288 8.97 7.98 10.30
C ARG A 288 9.19 7.44 11.71
N ASN A 289 9.81 6.27 11.84
CA ASN A 289 10.02 5.68 13.15
C ASN A 289 11.17 6.32 13.94
N PHE A 290 11.21 6.04 15.24
CA PHE A 290 12.41 6.14 16.05
C PHE A 290 12.77 4.75 16.57
N THR A 291 13.99 4.28 16.28
CA THR A 291 14.53 3.08 16.92
C THR A 291 15.04 3.49 18.29
N ASP A 292 14.21 3.28 19.31
CA ASP A 292 14.44 3.64 20.71
C ASP A 292 14.89 2.46 21.58
N ILE A 293 15.14 1.30 20.95
CA ILE A 293 15.76 0.13 21.55
C ILE A 293 16.77 -0.47 20.56
N ASP A 294 18.06 -0.49 20.92
CA ASP A 294 19.12 -1.12 20.11
C ASP A 294 20.37 -1.38 20.98
N ASP A 295 21.27 -2.25 20.50
CA ASP A 295 22.58 -2.48 21.12
C ASP A 295 23.35 -1.18 21.35
N LYS A 296 23.28 -0.23 20.41
CA LYS A 296 23.95 1.09 20.53
C LYS A 296 23.38 1.92 21.68
N ILE A 297 22.07 1.90 21.89
CA ILE A 297 21.41 2.65 22.97
C ILE A 297 21.78 2.04 24.33
N ILE A 298 21.74 0.70 24.45
CA ILE A 298 22.13 0.00 25.68
C ILE A 298 23.59 0.30 26.03
N ASN A 299 24.48 0.27 25.04
CA ASN A 299 25.89 0.58 25.25
C ASN A 299 26.12 2.04 25.65
N LYS A 300 25.41 2.98 25.01
CA LYS A 300 25.46 4.41 25.37
C LYS A 300 24.94 4.66 26.78
N ALA A 301 23.86 3.99 27.18
CA ALA A 301 23.30 4.06 28.53
C ALA A 301 24.32 3.64 29.59
N LYS A 302 25.04 2.55 29.35
CA LYS A 302 26.16 2.09 30.20
C LYS A 302 27.29 3.11 30.26
N GLN A 303 27.62 3.76 29.14
CA GLN A 303 28.67 4.79 29.08
C GLN A 303 28.30 6.08 29.83
N GLU A 304 27.04 6.53 29.71
CA GLU A 304 26.56 7.77 30.33
C GLU A 304 26.07 7.57 31.79
N GLY A 305 25.92 6.32 32.24
CA GLY A 305 25.44 6.02 33.58
C GLY A 305 23.97 6.39 33.80
N ILE A 306 23.17 6.41 32.73
CA ILE A 306 21.72 6.71 32.77
C ILE A 306 20.91 5.56 32.18
N ALA A 307 19.60 5.55 32.41
CA ALA A 307 18.71 4.52 31.87
C ALA A 307 18.61 4.61 30.33
N TRP A 308 18.44 3.46 29.67
CA TRP A 308 18.43 3.37 28.20
C TRP A 308 17.27 4.14 27.56
N ASP A 309 16.11 4.18 28.22
CA ASP A 309 14.94 4.95 27.80
C ASP A 309 15.16 6.46 27.96
N ALA A 310 15.97 6.87 28.95
CA ALA A 310 16.40 8.25 29.12
C ALA A 310 17.39 8.68 28.02
N VAL A 311 18.30 7.79 27.59
CA VAL A 311 19.15 8.02 26.40
C VAL A 311 18.29 8.25 25.18
N ALA A 312 17.34 7.33 24.91
CA ALA A 312 16.45 7.43 23.76
C ALA A 312 15.67 8.74 23.77
N ARG A 313 15.02 9.11 24.88
CA ARG A 313 14.29 10.38 25.01
C ARG A 313 15.17 11.59 24.76
N LYS A 314 16.36 11.66 25.39
CA LYS A 314 17.31 12.77 25.22
C LYS A 314 17.67 12.97 23.75
N TYR A 315 18.05 11.90 23.05
CA TYR A 315 18.49 11.99 21.65
C TYR A 315 17.32 12.15 20.67
N THR A 316 16.10 11.72 21.01
CA THR A 316 14.89 12.09 20.27
C THR A 316 14.63 13.60 20.37
N GLU A 317 14.76 14.21 21.55
CA GLU A 317 14.60 15.66 21.72
C GLU A 317 15.67 16.47 21.01
N GLU A 318 16.91 15.97 20.98
CA GLU A 318 17.99 16.57 20.19
C GLU A 318 17.75 16.44 18.68
N TYR A 319 17.26 15.29 18.22
CA TYR A 319 16.82 15.13 16.83
C TYR A 319 15.80 16.20 16.46
N TYR A 320 14.76 16.39 17.28
CA TYR A 320 13.76 17.42 17.02
C TYR A 320 14.36 18.83 16.97
N ARG A 321 15.22 19.19 17.92
CA ARG A 321 15.90 20.49 17.94
C ARG A 321 16.71 20.73 16.66
N ASP A 322 17.47 19.74 16.21
CA ASP A 322 18.28 19.84 15.01
C ASP A 322 17.42 19.96 13.74
N MET A 323 16.37 19.13 13.63
CA MET A 323 15.48 19.09 12.47
C MET A 323 14.56 20.32 12.39
N ASP A 324 14.13 20.87 13.53
CA ASP A 324 13.35 22.11 13.60
C ASP A 324 14.12 23.29 13.05
N ARG A 325 15.42 23.40 13.40
CA ARG A 325 16.29 24.44 12.86
C ARG A 325 16.40 24.35 11.34
N LEU A 326 16.42 23.14 10.78
CA LEU A 326 16.45 22.87 9.33
C LEU A 326 15.06 22.97 8.65
N GLY A 327 14.02 23.33 9.40
CA GLY A 327 12.66 23.49 8.89
C GLY A 327 11.98 22.17 8.49
N VAL A 328 12.47 21.04 8.97
CA VAL A 328 11.89 19.71 8.70
C VAL A 328 10.66 19.53 9.57
N GLY A 329 9.50 19.31 8.94
CA GLY A 329 8.25 19.05 9.66
C GLY A 329 8.24 17.71 10.40
N ARG A 330 7.30 17.55 11.34
CA ARG A 330 6.98 16.23 11.92
C ARG A 330 6.34 15.33 10.86
N ALA A 331 6.59 14.03 10.96
CA ALA A 331 5.81 13.05 10.22
C ALA A 331 4.37 12.99 10.78
N ASP A 332 3.43 12.43 10.03
CA ASP A 332 2.04 12.29 10.48
C ASP A 332 1.93 11.26 11.61
N VAL A 333 2.81 10.25 11.61
CA VAL A 333 3.02 9.34 12.74
C VAL A 333 4.51 9.08 12.93
N GLU A 334 4.96 9.14 14.18
CA GLU A 334 6.35 8.87 14.56
C GLU A 334 6.45 7.69 15.54
N PRO A 335 6.25 6.44 15.06
CA PRO A 335 6.16 5.29 15.93
C PRO A 335 7.52 4.92 16.54
N LYS A 336 7.50 4.43 17.78
CA LYS A 336 8.66 3.88 18.46
C LYS A 336 8.63 2.37 18.44
N ALA A 337 9.80 1.73 18.37
CA ALA A 337 9.89 0.27 18.40
C ALA A 337 9.34 -0.30 19.71
N THR A 338 9.58 0.36 20.84
CA THR A 338 9.07 -0.09 22.15
C THR A 338 7.55 -0.02 22.30
N ASP A 339 6.87 0.82 21.50
CA ASP A 339 5.40 0.94 21.50
C ASP A 339 4.71 -0.10 20.61
N HIS A 340 5.47 -0.91 19.84
CA HIS A 340 4.94 -1.85 18.83
C HIS A 340 5.44 -3.29 19.04
N ILE A 341 5.77 -3.65 20.29
CA ILE A 341 6.28 -4.98 20.63
C ILE A 341 5.25 -6.08 20.33
N GLU A 342 3.96 -5.80 20.54
CA GLU A 342 2.88 -6.75 20.26
C GLU A 342 2.84 -7.12 18.77
N GLU A 343 2.84 -6.12 17.89
CA GLU A 343 2.87 -6.32 16.43
C GLU A 343 4.13 -7.05 15.98
N ILE A 344 5.29 -6.71 16.57
CA ILE A 344 6.55 -7.40 16.27
C ILE A 344 6.44 -8.88 16.62
N VAL A 345 6.00 -9.20 17.84
CA VAL A 345 5.86 -10.59 18.30
C VAL A 345 4.86 -11.35 17.43
N GLU A 346 3.77 -10.71 17.00
CA GLU A 346 2.80 -11.31 16.07
C GLU A 346 3.43 -11.68 14.73
N ILE A 347 4.21 -10.78 14.13
CA ILE A 347 4.88 -11.05 12.85
C ILE A 347 5.90 -12.17 13.00
N VAL A 348 6.71 -12.14 14.05
CA VAL A 348 7.72 -13.18 14.28
C VAL A 348 7.06 -14.55 14.50
N LYS A 349 5.95 -14.63 15.23
CA LYS A 349 5.15 -15.87 15.35
C LYS A 349 4.70 -16.35 13.98
N GLY A 350 4.10 -15.48 13.17
CA GLY A 350 3.62 -15.85 11.85
C GLY A 350 4.74 -16.31 10.92
N LEU A 351 5.93 -15.71 11.00
CA LEU A 351 7.11 -16.14 10.23
C LEU A 351 7.60 -17.53 10.66
N VAL A 352 7.59 -17.83 11.96
CA VAL A 352 7.93 -19.17 12.48
C VAL A 352 6.89 -20.21 12.03
N GLU A 353 5.60 -19.91 12.16
CA GLU A 353 4.50 -20.80 11.74
C GLU A 353 4.52 -21.10 10.24
N LYS A 354 4.87 -20.11 9.42
CA LYS A 354 5.04 -20.26 7.96
C LYS A 354 6.36 -20.91 7.57
N GLY A 355 7.24 -21.18 8.54
CA GLY A 355 8.51 -21.87 8.35
C GLY A 355 9.64 -20.99 7.80
N PHE A 356 9.51 -19.66 7.79
CA PHE A 356 10.56 -18.72 7.36
C PHE A 356 11.51 -18.29 8.50
N ALA A 357 11.19 -18.66 9.74
CA ALA A 357 12.01 -18.35 10.90
C ALA A 357 12.17 -19.57 11.81
N TYR A 358 13.25 -19.58 12.60
CA TYR A 358 13.52 -20.64 13.58
C TYR A 358 14.02 -20.04 14.90
N GLU A 359 13.67 -20.73 15.99
CA GLU A 359 14.14 -20.40 17.33
C GLU A 359 15.44 -21.15 17.66
N ARG A 360 16.34 -20.48 18.38
CA ARG A 360 17.56 -21.04 18.94
C ARG A 360 17.97 -20.23 20.19
N ASP A 361 18.06 -20.91 21.33
CA ASP A 361 18.54 -20.36 22.60
C ASP A 361 17.80 -19.06 23.03
N GLY A 362 16.48 -19.04 22.87
CA GLY A 362 15.59 -17.90 23.19
C GLY A 362 15.61 -16.77 22.17
N SER A 363 16.42 -16.88 21.11
CA SER A 363 16.45 -15.94 19.98
C SER A 363 15.74 -16.53 18.77
N VAL A 364 15.17 -15.68 17.92
CA VAL A 364 14.51 -16.09 16.68
C VAL A 364 15.22 -15.45 15.50
N TYR A 365 15.55 -16.26 14.51
CA TYR A 365 16.28 -15.85 13.31
C TYR A 365 15.41 -16.07 12.07
N PHE A 366 15.51 -15.16 11.11
CA PHE A 366 14.95 -15.34 9.77
C PHE A 366 15.89 -16.22 8.94
N GLU A 367 15.32 -17.22 8.27
CA GLU A 367 16.06 -18.19 7.44
C GLU A 367 16.08 -17.70 5.99
N VAL A 368 17.15 -17.00 5.59
CA VAL A 368 17.18 -16.25 4.32
C VAL A 368 17.05 -17.14 3.09
N GLU A 369 17.54 -18.38 3.16
CA GLU A 369 17.48 -19.35 2.05
C GLU A 369 16.05 -19.74 1.64
N LYS A 370 15.09 -19.60 2.56
CA LYS A 370 13.69 -19.91 2.27
C LYS A 370 12.97 -18.80 1.50
N PHE A 371 13.50 -17.58 1.50
CA PHE A 371 12.90 -16.46 0.78
C PHE A 371 13.44 -16.39 -0.65
N HIS A 372 12.64 -16.90 -1.60
CA HIS A 372 12.97 -16.85 -3.02
C HIS A 372 12.95 -15.39 -3.54
N GLY A 373 14.13 -14.79 -3.68
CA GLY A 373 14.30 -13.41 -4.11
C GLY A 373 15.05 -12.51 -3.13
N TYR A 374 15.64 -13.06 -2.07
CA TYR A 374 16.55 -12.32 -1.19
C TYR A 374 17.71 -11.72 -1.99
N GLY A 375 17.93 -10.40 -1.88
CA GLY A 375 18.93 -9.68 -2.67
C GLY A 375 18.34 -8.90 -3.86
N LYS A 376 17.04 -9.01 -4.13
CA LYS A 376 16.37 -8.37 -5.27
C LYS A 376 16.42 -6.84 -5.21
N LEU A 377 16.46 -6.22 -4.02
CA LEU A 377 16.55 -4.77 -3.89
C LEU A 377 17.99 -4.30 -4.13
N SER A 378 18.96 -4.95 -3.50
CA SER A 378 20.39 -4.63 -3.55
C SER A 378 21.10 -5.07 -4.82
N LYS A 379 20.45 -5.90 -5.65
CA LYS A 379 20.99 -6.47 -6.91
C LYS A 379 22.22 -7.33 -6.67
N ARG A 380 22.18 -8.10 -5.58
CA ARG A 380 23.28 -8.97 -5.15
C ARG A 380 22.77 -10.38 -4.98
N ASP A 381 23.53 -11.35 -5.47
CA ASP A 381 23.26 -12.76 -5.26
C ASP A 381 23.79 -13.21 -3.89
N LEU A 382 23.10 -14.19 -3.29
CA LEU A 382 23.38 -14.65 -1.93
C LEU A 382 24.78 -15.29 -1.81
N GLU A 383 25.23 -15.98 -2.85
CA GLU A 383 26.58 -16.57 -2.93
C GLU A 383 27.69 -15.50 -2.90
N ASP A 384 27.53 -14.41 -3.67
CA ASP A 384 28.47 -13.30 -3.70
C ASP A 384 28.54 -12.57 -2.37
N MET A 385 27.39 -12.42 -1.68
CA MET A 385 27.35 -11.84 -0.34
C MET A 385 28.11 -12.70 0.67
N MET A 386 27.95 -14.03 0.62
CA MET A 386 28.64 -14.97 1.50
C MET A 386 30.16 -14.97 1.29
N ALA A 387 30.63 -14.84 0.04
CA ALA A 387 32.06 -14.78 -0.28
C ALA A 387 32.74 -13.50 0.24
N GLY A 388 32.00 -12.38 0.34
CA GLY A 388 32.50 -11.10 0.85
C GLY A 388 32.31 -10.87 2.35
N ALA A 389 31.53 -11.71 3.02
CA ALA A 389 31.17 -11.58 4.42
C ALA A 389 32.37 -11.91 5.35
N ARG A 390 33.10 -10.88 5.81
CA ARG A 390 34.02 -10.99 6.96
C ARG A 390 33.24 -11.07 8.29
N VAL A 391 32.36 -12.06 8.44
CA VAL A 391 31.48 -12.18 9.61
C VAL A 391 32.08 -13.16 10.61
N GLU A 392 32.21 -12.75 11.87
CA GLU A 392 32.36 -13.69 12.99
C GLU A 392 31.15 -14.62 12.98
N VAL A 393 31.38 -15.91 12.75
CA VAL A 393 30.30 -16.90 12.62
C VAL A 393 29.60 -17.05 13.96
N ASP A 394 28.40 -16.48 14.10
CA ASP A 394 27.51 -16.79 15.22
C ASP A 394 27.01 -18.23 15.02
N GLU A 395 27.57 -19.18 15.79
CA GLU A 395 27.28 -20.62 15.68
C GLU A 395 25.79 -20.97 15.89
N ARG A 396 24.99 -20.03 16.43
CA ARG A 396 23.54 -20.20 16.58
C ARG A 396 22.78 -20.10 15.26
N LYS A 397 23.37 -19.45 14.25
CA LYS A 397 22.75 -19.29 12.93
C LYS A 397 23.00 -20.52 12.06
N ARG A 398 21.97 -21.00 11.39
CA ARG A 398 22.06 -22.05 10.37
C ARG A 398 22.81 -21.57 9.13
N ASN A 399 22.56 -20.34 8.72
CA ASN A 399 23.29 -19.65 7.66
C ASN A 399 23.88 -18.33 8.20
N PRO A 400 25.15 -17.97 7.88
CA PRO A 400 25.75 -16.70 8.30
C PRO A 400 24.95 -15.44 7.96
N MET A 401 24.15 -15.50 6.88
CA MET A 401 23.30 -14.41 6.40
C MET A 401 21.96 -14.32 7.12
N ASP A 402 21.58 -15.33 7.92
CA ASP A 402 20.40 -15.27 8.77
C ASP A 402 20.53 -14.09 9.74
N PHE A 403 19.44 -13.38 9.96
CA PHE A 403 19.41 -12.19 10.83
C PHE A 403 18.38 -12.38 11.94
N ALA A 404 18.66 -11.76 13.09
CA ALA A 404 17.80 -11.87 14.26
C ALA A 404 16.51 -11.07 14.04
N LEU A 405 15.37 -11.73 14.25
CA LEU A 405 14.04 -11.14 14.39
C LEU A 405 13.76 -10.79 15.86
N TRP A 406 14.18 -11.68 16.77
CA TRP A 406 14.07 -11.50 18.21
C TRP A 406 15.38 -11.95 18.86
N LYS A 407 15.92 -11.14 19.76
CA LYS A 407 17.16 -11.43 20.49
C LYS A 407 16.83 -11.68 21.95
N ALA A 408 17.27 -12.81 22.50
CA ALA A 408 17.24 -13.05 23.93
C ALA A 408 18.05 -11.95 24.66
N SER A 409 17.48 -11.36 25.69
CA SER A 409 18.13 -10.29 26.47
C SER A 409 19.04 -10.88 27.54
N LYS A 410 20.18 -10.23 27.79
CA LYS A 410 21.04 -10.57 28.93
C LYS A 410 20.46 -10.02 30.23
N GLU A 411 20.92 -10.53 31.36
CA GLU A 411 20.54 -10.00 32.67
C GLU A 411 20.86 -8.49 32.77
N GLY A 412 19.86 -7.69 33.18
CA GLY A 412 19.97 -6.24 33.30
C GLY A 412 19.80 -5.46 31.99
N GLU A 413 19.63 -6.11 30.84
CA GLU A 413 19.24 -5.45 29.60
C GLU A 413 17.71 -5.30 29.51
N PRO A 414 17.19 -4.27 28.79
CA PRO A 414 15.76 -4.17 28.50
C PRO A 414 15.23 -5.43 27.83
N SER A 415 14.07 -5.90 28.30
CA SER A 415 13.41 -7.08 27.77
C SER A 415 11.89 -6.98 27.86
N TRP A 416 11.23 -7.73 26.98
CA TRP A 416 9.80 -7.93 26.92
C TRP A 416 9.51 -9.43 26.91
N GLU A 417 8.35 -9.81 27.46
CA GLU A 417 7.87 -11.18 27.41
C GLU A 417 7.48 -11.56 25.98
N SER A 418 7.87 -12.77 25.57
CA SER A 418 7.53 -13.35 24.27
C SER A 418 7.39 -14.87 24.39
N PRO A 419 6.82 -15.56 23.39
CA PRO A 419 6.75 -17.02 23.36
C PRO A 419 8.11 -17.72 23.45
N TRP A 420 9.19 -17.01 23.12
CA TRP A 420 10.56 -17.53 23.11
C TRP A 420 11.35 -17.12 24.35
N GLY A 421 10.67 -16.54 25.36
CA GLY A 421 11.28 -16.02 26.58
C GLY A 421 11.51 -14.51 26.55
N GLN A 422 12.25 -14.01 27.53
CA GLN A 422 12.57 -12.59 27.67
C GLN A 422 13.55 -12.16 26.58
N GLY A 423 13.20 -11.11 25.83
CA GLY A 423 14.08 -10.60 24.79
C GLY A 423 13.63 -9.26 24.24
N ARG A 424 14.16 -8.91 23.07
CA ARG A 424 13.89 -7.63 22.40
C ARG A 424 13.92 -7.80 20.89
N PRO A 425 13.31 -6.89 20.12
CA PRO A 425 13.33 -6.95 18.67
C PRO A 425 14.74 -6.89 18.08
N GLY A 426 14.91 -7.53 16.93
CA GLY A 426 16.01 -7.22 16.01
C GLY A 426 15.72 -5.93 15.23
N TRP A 427 16.77 -5.19 14.87
CA TRP A 427 16.64 -3.87 14.24
C TRP A 427 15.70 -3.83 13.02
N HIS A 428 15.69 -4.88 12.20
CA HIS A 428 14.91 -4.91 10.95
C HIS A 428 13.40 -5.12 11.18
N ILE A 429 13.02 -5.94 12.16
CA ILE A 429 11.60 -6.33 12.34
C ILE A 429 10.73 -5.18 12.82
N GLU A 430 11.35 -4.20 13.46
CA GLU A 430 10.71 -2.97 13.93
C GLU A 430 10.03 -2.24 12.76
N CYS A 431 10.78 -1.98 11.68
CA CYS A 431 10.28 -1.22 10.54
C CYS A 431 9.20 -1.98 9.76
N SER A 432 9.36 -3.30 9.57
CA SER A 432 8.30 -4.15 9.01
C SER A 432 7.02 -4.07 9.85
N ALA A 433 7.11 -4.22 11.17
CA ALA A 433 5.93 -4.18 12.04
C ALA A 433 5.22 -2.82 12.04
N MET A 434 5.98 -1.74 12.26
CA MET A 434 5.43 -0.38 12.33
C MET A 434 4.83 0.05 10.98
N SER A 435 5.51 -0.21 9.86
CA SER A 435 4.99 0.17 8.54
C SER A 435 3.71 -0.59 8.18
N LEU A 436 3.66 -1.91 8.42
CA LEU A 436 2.46 -2.73 8.20
C LEU A 436 1.28 -2.25 9.05
N LYS A 437 1.52 -1.94 10.33
CA LYS A 437 0.48 -1.43 11.24
C LYS A 437 -0.14 -0.12 10.75
N HIS A 438 0.68 0.81 10.26
CA HIS A 438 0.24 2.17 9.94
C HIS A 438 -0.19 2.37 8.49
N LEU A 439 0.35 1.60 7.55
CA LEU A 439 0.12 1.76 6.10
C LEU A 439 -0.53 0.54 5.44
N GLY A 440 -0.61 -0.61 6.12
CA GLY A 440 -1.15 -1.85 5.58
C GLY A 440 -0.10 -2.75 4.92
N GLU A 441 -0.55 -3.86 4.34
CA GLU A 441 0.32 -4.92 3.79
C GLU A 441 1.14 -4.51 2.56
N THR A 442 0.63 -3.55 1.78
CA THR A 442 1.29 -2.97 0.61
C THR A 442 1.07 -1.46 0.62
N PHE A 443 2.15 -0.68 0.48
CA PHE A 443 2.07 0.79 0.40
C PHE A 443 2.97 1.39 -0.68
N ASP A 444 2.87 2.71 -0.87
CA ASP A 444 3.42 3.39 -2.03
C ASP A 444 4.94 3.53 -1.97
N ILE A 445 5.47 4.27 -1.00
CA ILE A 445 6.88 4.70 -0.99
C ILE A 445 7.54 4.24 0.31
N HIS A 446 8.63 3.49 0.19
CA HIS A 446 9.54 3.23 1.31
C HIS A 446 10.89 3.89 1.03
N GLY A 447 11.36 4.73 1.96
CA GLY A 447 12.61 5.46 1.78
C GLY A 447 13.62 5.38 2.93
N GLY A 448 14.85 5.75 2.61
CA GLY A 448 15.95 5.86 3.56
C GLY A 448 17.27 6.25 2.90
N GLY A 449 18.36 6.24 3.66
CA GLY A 449 19.71 6.41 3.12
C GLY A 449 20.13 5.23 2.24
N ALA A 450 21.03 5.45 1.28
CA ALA A 450 21.54 4.39 0.40
C ALA A 450 22.23 3.23 1.15
N ASP A 451 22.69 3.45 2.39
CA ASP A 451 23.21 2.41 3.28
C ASP A 451 22.12 1.47 3.82
N LEU A 452 20.86 1.89 3.81
CA LEU A 452 19.74 1.06 4.25
C LEU A 452 19.28 0.08 3.18
N ILE A 453 19.67 0.26 1.91
CA ILE A 453 19.37 -0.70 0.83
C ILE A 453 19.74 -2.13 1.25
N PHE A 454 20.93 -2.29 1.86
CA PHE A 454 21.38 -3.57 2.38
C PHE A 454 22.21 -3.40 3.66
N PRO A 455 21.94 -4.18 4.72
CA PRO A 455 20.97 -5.27 4.77
C PRO A 455 19.55 -4.83 5.15
N HIS A 456 19.35 -3.58 5.60
CA HIS A 456 18.14 -3.21 6.34
C HIS A 456 16.83 -3.39 5.55
N HIS A 457 16.67 -2.67 4.44
CA HIS A 457 15.46 -2.73 3.62
C HIS A 457 15.30 -4.07 2.89
N GLU A 458 16.40 -4.74 2.52
CA GLU A 458 16.34 -6.10 1.97
C GLU A 458 15.72 -7.08 2.98
N ASN A 459 16.09 -6.95 4.25
CA ASN A 459 15.54 -7.77 5.34
C ASN A 459 14.08 -7.45 5.60
N GLU A 460 13.68 -6.18 5.54
CA GLU A 460 12.28 -5.78 5.69
C GLU A 460 11.39 -6.33 4.58
N ILE A 461 11.87 -6.32 3.33
CA ILE A 461 11.19 -6.98 2.22
C ILE A 461 10.99 -8.47 2.52
N ALA A 462 12.07 -9.15 2.91
CA ALA A 462 12.00 -10.59 3.19
C ALA A 462 11.01 -10.90 4.31
N GLN A 463 11.04 -10.13 5.40
CA GLN A 463 10.11 -10.28 6.52
C GLN A 463 8.66 -10.02 6.12
N SER A 464 8.39 -8.87 5.52
CA SER A 464 7.03 -8.42 5.21
C SER A 464 6.39 -9.26 4.12
N GLU A 465 7.12 -9.62 3.06
CA GLU A 465 6.58 -10.44 1.97
C GLU A 465 6.41 -11.91 2.39
N SER A 466 7.32 -12.48 3.19
CA SER A 466 7.12 -13.82 3.77
C SER A 466 5.96 -13.87 4.75
N TYR A 467 5.75 -12.79 5.52
CA TYR A 467 4.65 -12.70 6.47
C TYR A 467 3.30 -12.46 5.80
N THR A 468 3.21 -11.62 4.76
CA THR A 468 1.92 -11.25 4.13
C THR A 468 1.59 -12.10 2.89
N GLY A 469 2.59 -12.63 2.20
CA GLY A 469 2.43 -13.25 0.88
C GLY A 469 2.12 -12.26 -0.24
N ARG A 470 2.28 -10.95 -0.01
CA ARG A 470 2.03 -9.86 -0.97
C ARG A 470 3.28 -9.01 -1.17
N PRO A 471 3.40 -8.28 -2.31
CA PRO A 471 4.45 -7.29 -2.48
C PRO A 471 4.38 -6.23 -1.39
N PHE A 472 5.50 -5.94 -0.73
CA PHE A 472 5.51 -5.06 0.44
C PHE A 472 5.41 -3.57 0.08
N VAL A 473 6.19 -3.12 -0.90
CA VAL A 473 6.34 -1.69 -1.25
C VAL A 473 6.39 -1.55 -2.77
N ARG A 474 5.73 -0.53 -3.30
CA ARG A 474 5.72 -0.25 -4.75
C ARG A 474 6.97 0.48 -5.23
N TYR A 475 7.40 1.53 -4.52
CA TYR A 475 8.54 2.38 -4.88
C TYR A 475 9.56 2.48 -3.74
N TRP A 476 10.75 1.95 -3.96
CA TRP A 476 11.88 2.07 -3.03
C TRP A 476 12.75 3.28 -3.41
N VAL A 477 12.89 4.24 -2.49
CA VAL A 477 13.50 5.55 -2.76
C VAL A 477 14.66 5.81 -1.81
N HIS A 478 15.89 5.94 -2.33
CA HIS A 478 17.08 6.07 -1.50
C HIS A 478 17.90 7.32 -1.81
N ASN A 479 18.24 8.11 -0.78
CA ASN A 479 19.12 9.27 -0.93
C ASN A 479 20.60 8.86 -0.95
N GLY A 480 21.40 9.59 -1.72
CA GLY A 480 22.85 9.41 -1.83
C GLY A 480 23.60 9.79 -0.55
N PHE A 481 24.86 9.37 -0.46
CA PHE A 481 25.73 9.65 0.68
C PHE A 481 26.23 11.10 0.74
N ILE A 482 26.60 11.54 1.94
CA ILE A 482 27.47 12.68 2.13
C ILE A 482 28.92 12.16 2.18
N THR A 483 29.82 12.77 1.42
CA THR A 483 31.25 12.47 1.40
C THR A 483 32.09 13.65 1.88
N VAL A 484 33.24 13.38 2.50
CA VAL A 484 34.25 14.36 2.91
C VAL A 484 35.58 13.85 2.38
N ASP A 485 36.28 14.67 1.60
CA ASP A 485 37.50 14.29 0.87
C ASP A 485 37.29 13.05 -0.02
N LYS A 486 36.10 12.94 -0.63
CA LYS A 486 35.64 11.77 -1.42
C LYS A 486 35.49 10.47 -0.62
N GLU A 487 35.67 10.49 0.70
CA GLU A 487 35.41 9.35 1.58
C GLU A 487 34.03 9.45 2.22
N LYS A 488 33.40 8.31 2.48
CA LYS A 488 32.13 8.28 3.21
C LYS A 488 32.34 8.77 4.65
N MET A 489 31.45 9.64 5.12
CA MET A 489 31.44 10.10 6.50
C MET A 489 31.29 8.90 7.48
N SER A 490 32.19 8.81 8.47
CA SER A 490 32.08 7.84 9.55
C SER A 490 32.76 8.34 10.83
N LYS A 491 32.26 7.94 11.99
CA LYS A 491 32.88 8.28 13.28
C LYS A 491 34.31 7.74 13.40
N SER A 492 34.58 6.55 12.83
CA SER A 492 35.90 5.90 12.86
C SER A 492 36.97 6.63 12.05
N LEU A 493 36.60 7.35 10.99
CA LEU A 493 37.52 8.13 10.16
C LEU A 493 37.72 9.56 10.69
N GLY A 494 37.01 9.96 11.75
CA GLY A 494 37.10 11.30 12.33
C GLY A 494 36.53 12.42 11.43
N ASN A 495 35.96 12.09 10.26
CA ASN A 495 35.38 13.03 9.29
C ASN A 495 33.87 13.24 9.48
N PHE A 496 33.40 13.12 10.73
CA PHE A 496 31.99 13.17 11.12
C PHE A 496 31.65 14.55 11.69
N PHE A 497 30.61 15.19 11.13
CA PHE A 497 30.13 16.50 11.57
C PHE A 497 28.67 16.43 11.99
N THR A 498 28.40 16.82 13.23
CA THR A 498 27.04 16.95 13.75
C THR A 498 26.32 18.12 13.09
N ILE A 499 24.98 18.07 13.09
CA ILE A 499 24.17 19.18 12.59
C ILE A 499 24.44 20.45 13.42
N GLN A 500 24.61 20.31 14.73
CA GLN A 500 24.87 21.44 15.63
C GLN A 500 26.19 22.15 15.32
N GLU A 501 27.28 21.41 15.09
CA GLU A 501 28.57 22.00 14.73
C GLU A 501 28.50 22.81 13.44
N ILE A 502 27.73 22.33 12.46
CA ILE A 502 27.54 23.02 11.18
C ILE A 502 26.66 24.26 11.39
N LEU A 503 25.56 24.13 12.13
CA LEU A 503 24.64 25.23 12.40
C LEU A 503 25.19 26.29 13.38
N ASN A 504 26.35 26.05 13.98
CA ASN A 504 27.10 27.07 14.72
C ASN A 504 27.96 27.93 13.80
N LYS A 505 28.21 27.48 12.56
CA LYS A 505 29.06 28.17 11.56
C LYS A 505 28.25 28.72 10.38
N PHE A 506 27.12 28.10 10.07
CA PHE A 506 26.31 28.40 8.89
C PHE A 506 24.83 28.52 9.24
N ASP A 507 24.10 29.38 8.54
CA ASP A 507 22.66 29.49 8.69
C ASP A 507 21.94 28.21 8.23
N ALA A 508 20.86 27.86 8.92
CA ALA A 508 20.13 26.62 8.66
C ALA A 508 19.47 26.56 7.27
N GLU A 509 19.04 27.70 6.72
CA GLU A 509 18.49 27.78 5.37
C GLU A 509 19.58 27.56 4.31
N ALA A 510 20.81 28.03 4.55
CA ALA A 510 21.97 27.75 3.69
C ALA A 510 22.34 26.25 3.72
N VAL A 511 22.30 25.61 4.89
CA VAL A 511 22.51 24.16 5.00
C VAL A 511 21.43 23.38 4.26
N ARG A 512 20.16 23.76 4.43
CA ARG A 512 19.05 23.12 3.70
C ARG A 512 19.20 23.31 2.18
N PHE A 513 19.56 24.50 1.74
CA PHE A 513 19.81 24.79 0.33
C PHE A 513 20.92 23.92 -0.25
N PHE A 514 22.04 23.80 0.47
CA PHE A 514 23.16 22.94 0.11
C PHE A 514 22.71 21.48 -0.07
N LEU A 515 21.88 20.95 0.85
CA LEU A 515 21.37 19.58 0.75
C LEU A 515 20.44 19.34 -0.45
N LEU A 516 19.78 20.41 -0.95
CA LEU A 516 18.86 20.37 -2.07
C LEU A 516 19.48 20.78 -3.42
N SER A 517 20.67 21.39 -3.41
CA SER A 517 21.35 21.89 -4.61
C SER A 517 21.84 20.76 -5.54
N THR A 518 21.89 19.54 -5.04
CA THR A 518 22.26 18.32 -5.76
C THR A 518 21.10 17.33 -5.73
N HIS A 519 20.91 16.59 -6.82
CA HIS A 519 19.87 15.57 -6.90
C HIS A 519 19.94 14.58 -5.71
N TYR A 520 18.80 14.24 -5.11
CA TYR A 520 18.76 13.50 -3.84
C TYR A 520 19.50 12.15 -3.87
N ARG A 521 19.55 11.49 -5.03
CA ARG A 521 20.24 10.20 -5.27
C ARG A 521 21.76 10.32 -5.46
N SER A 522 22.27 11.47 -5.85
CA SER A 522 23.70 11.65 -6.14
C SER A 522 24.49 11.82 -4.84
N PRO A 523 25.75 11.35 -4.75
CA PRO A 523 26.61 11.74 -3.64
C PRO A 523 26.75 13.26 -3.57
N ILE A 524 26.82 13.80 -2.36
CA ILE A 524 27.12 15.22 -2.12
C ILE A 524 28.45 15.26 -1.38
N GLU A 525 29.43 15.93 -1.99
CA GLU A 525 30.65 16.31 -1.29
C GLU A 525 30.30 17.41 -0.29
N PHE A 526 30.88 17.34 0.92
CA PHE A 526 30.71 18.32 1.97
C PHE A 526 32.03 19.06 2.19
N SER A 527 31.97 20.39 2.08
CA SER A 527 33.03 21.30 2.49
C SER A 527 32.46 22.63 2.98
N ASP A 528 33.23 23.34 3.81
CA ASP A 528 32.89 24.70 4.24
C ASP A 528 32.76 25.66 3.03
N GLU A 529 33.49 25.41 1.94
CA GLU A 529 33.42 26.20 0.71
C GLU A 529 32.04 26.09 0.04
N GLN A 530 31.51 24.86 -0.11
CA GLN A 530 30.20 24.65 -0.72
C GLN A 530 29.06 25.24 0.11
N LEU A 531 29.19 25.26 1.44
CA LEU A 531 28.23 25.94 2.31
C LEU A 531 28.29 27.46 2.18
N ARG A 532 29.48 28.05 1.97
CA ARG A 532 29.61 29.48 1.65
C ARG A 532 28.99 29.82 0.30
N GLU A 533 29.16 28.96 -0.70
CA GLU A 533 28.49 29.12 -2.01
C GLU A 533 26.96 29.04 -1.89
N ALA A 534 26.45 28.14 -1.05
CA ALA A 534 25.03 28.05 -0.72
C ALA A 534 24.53 29.34 -0.05
N GLU A 535 25.26 29.86 0.95
CA GLU A 535 24.94 31.12 1.62
C GLU A 535 24.91 32.30 0.64
N ALA A 536 25.89 32.40 -0.27
CA ALA A 536 25.93 33.43 -1.30
C ALA A 536 24.76 33.32 -2.30
N SER A 537 24.29 32.10 -2.56
CA SER A 537 23.13 31.85 -3.42
C SER A 537 21.84 32.32 -2.73
N ILE A 538 21.66 32.00 -1.45
CA ILE A 538 20.52 32.47 -0.65
C ILE A 538 20.53 34.00 -0.52
N ASP A 539 21.68 34.62 -0.25
CA ASP A 539 21.81 36.07 -0.18
C ASP A 539 21.44 36.76 -1.50
N ARG A 540 21.82 36.18 -2.64
CA ARG A 540 21.41 36.68 -3.95
C ARG A 540 19.89 36.66 -4.13
N TYR A 541 19.21 35.62 -3.63
CA TYR A 541 17.76 35.57 -3.63
C TYR A 541 17.17 36.71 -2.80
N TYR A 542 17.57 36.85 -1.52
CA TYR A 542 17.02 37.88 -0.63
C TYR A 542 17.37 39.30 -1.07
N THR A 543 18.55 39.52 -1.66
CA THR A 543 18.91 40.78 -2.32
C THR A 543 17.94 41.09 -3.47
N THR A 544 17.52 40.08 -4.23
CA THR A 544 16.54 40.26 -5.31
C THR A 544 15.15 40.59 -4.76
N VAL A 545 14.74 39.97 -3.65
CA VAL A 545 13.49 40.29 -2.95
C VAL A 545 13.49 41.72 -2.43
N LEU A 546 14.61 42.22 -1.89
CA LEU A 546 14.75 43.64 -1.53
C LEU A 546 14.51 44.54 -2.74
N ARG A 547 15.16 44.24 -3.87
CA ARG A 547 15.00 45.02 -5.10
C ARG A 547 13.56 45.00 -5.62
N ILE A 548 12.87 43.86 -5.53
CA ILE A 548 11.45 43.74 -5.85
C ILE A 548 10.63 44.67 -4.96
N ARG A 549 10.86 44.65 -3.64
CA ARG A 549 10.17 45.52 -2.69
C ARG A 549 10.40 46.99 -3.00
N ASP A 550 11.66 47.38 -3.23
CA ASP A 550 12.03 48.75 -3.60
C ASP A 550 11.33 49.18 -4.90
N PHE A 551 11.30 48.31 -5.91
CA PHE A 551 10.64 48.56 -7.17
C PHE A 551 9.13 48.79 -7.00
N LEU A 552 8.47 47.95 -6.21
CA LEU A 552 7.03 48.03 -5.95
C LEU A 552 6.63 49.22 -5.07
N SER A 553 7.55 49.76 -4.27
CA SER A 553 7.33 50.95 -3.45
C SER A 553 7.38 52.27 -4.25
N GLN A 554 7.96 52.24 -5.46
CA GLN A 554 8.09 53.44 -6.30
C GLN A 554 6.80 53.70 -7.08
N GLU A 555 6.13 54.81 -6.76
CA GLU A 555 5.03 55.31 -7.59
C GLU A 555 5.58 56.03 -8.84
N SER A 556 5.34 55.44 -10.01
CA SER A 556 5.61 56.10 -11.29
C SER A 556 4.39 56.06 -12.19
N THR A 557 3.87 57.24 -12.53
CA THR A 557 2.78 57.42 -13.49
C THR A 557 3.25 57.39 -14.95
N LYS A 558 4.57 57.35 -15.20
CA LYS A 558 5.14 57.25 -16.55
C LYS A 558 5.31 55.79 -16.95
N GLU A 559 4.79 55.43 -18.11
CA GLU A 559 5.05 54.14 -18.74
C GLU A 559 6.39 54.17 -19.47
N LYS A 560 7.26 53.23 -19.09
CA LYS A 560 8.53 52.98 -19.77
C LYS A 560 8.73 51.47 -19.81
N PRO A 561 8.38 50.81 -20.93
CA PRO A 561 8.54 49.37 -21.04
C PRO A 561 10.02 48.99 -20.97
N GLY A 562 10.30 47.86 -20.33
CA GLY A 562 11.66 47.32 -20.28
C GLY A 562 12.01 46.58 -21.58
N PRO A 563 13.28 46.60 -22.04
CA PRO A 563 13.68 45.94 -23.29
C PRO A 563 13.46 44.42 -23.28
N ASP A 564 13.39 43.79 -22.10
CA ASP A 564 13.20 42.35 -21.92
C ASP A 564 11.79 41.96 -21.44
N GLU A 565 10.83 42.89 -21.50
CA GLU A 565 9.49 42.70 -20.92
C GLU A 565 8.75 41.48 -21.48
N LYS A 566 8.80 41.32 -22.82
CA LYS A 566 8.21 40.17 -23.51
C LYS A 566 8.84 38.85 -23.07
N ALA A 567 10.18 38.82 -22.97
CA ALA A 567 10.91 37.63 -22.57
C ALA A 567 10.61 37.24 -21.11
N LEU A 568 10.51 38.22 -20.20
CA LEU A 568 10.11 37.98 -18.82
C LEU A 568 8.68 37.45 -18.73
N SER A 569 7.74 38.05 -19.46
CA SER A 569 6.36 37.59 -19.51
C SER A 569 6.23 36.15 -20.03
N GLU A 570 6.95 35.81 -21.11
CA GLU A 570 7.01 34.45 -21.64
C GLU A 570 7.61 33.45 -20.65
N MET A 571 8.65 33.84 -19.91
CA MET A 571 9.23 33.00 -18.87
C MET A 571 8.21 32.78 -17.74
N LEU A 572 7.60 33.84 -17.21
CA LEU A 572 6.58 33.73 -16.16
C LEU A 572 5.40 32.85 -16.60
N GLY A 573 5.04 32.87 -17.87
CA GLY A 573 4.01 31.99 -18.44
C GLY A 573 4.36 30.50 -18.39
N LYS A 574 5.64 30.14 -18.27
CA LYS A 574 6.14 28.74 -18.28
C LYS A 574 6.86 28.34 -16.99
N PHE A 575 7.09 29.28 -16.07
CA PHE A 575 7.95 29.08 -14.91
C PHE A 575 7.47 27.93 -14.00
N LEU A 576 6.19 27.95 -13.62
CA LEU A 576 5.62 26.91 -12.77
C LEU A 576 5.61 25.54 -13.48
N ASP A 577 5.40 25.51 -14.80
CA ASP A 577 5.44 24.27 -15.56
C ASP A 577 6.85 23.70 -15.61
N LYS A 578 7.89 24.53 -15.89
CA LYS A 578 9.29 24.11 -15.81
C LYS A 578 9.66 23.58 -14.42
N PHE A 579 9.24 24.27 -13.36
CA PHE A 579 9.47 23.84 -11.98
C PHE A 579 8.81 22.48 -11.72
N ARG A 580 7.56 22.30 -12.13
CA ARG A 580 6.82 21.04 -12.00
C ARG A 580 7.44 19.93 -12.83
N GLU A 581 7.88 20.19 -14.05
CA GLU A 581 8.58 19.22 -14.90
C GLU A 581 9.87 18.73 -14.24
N ALA A 582 10.64 19.64 -13.62
CA ALA A 582 11.83 19.27 -12.86
C ALA A 582 11.49 18.38 -11.65
N MET A 583 10.48 18.75 -10.87
CA MET A 583 10.07 17.99 -9.70
C MET A 583 9.38 16.66 -10.06
N ASP A 584 8.64 16.61 -11.17
CA ASP A 584 8.02 15.40 -11.72
C ASP A 584 9.06 14.42 -12.26
N ASP A 585 10.24 14.89 -12.66
CA ASP A 585 11.35 14.03 -13.05
C ASP A 585 12.18 13.57 -11.85
N ASP A 586 11.61 12.69 -11.02
CA ASP A 586 12.28 12.09 -9.86
C ASP A 586 12.73 13.14 -8.82
N PHE A 587 11.86 14.10 -8.50
CA PHE A 587 12.12 15.14 -7.50
C PHE A 587 13.45 15.89 -7.71
N ASN A 588 13.71 16.34 -8.94
CA ASN A 588 14.98 16.97 -9.29
C ASN A 588 15.07 18.41 -8.75
N THR A 589 15.38 18.53 -7.46
CA THR A 589 15.49 19.81 -6.75
C THR A 589 16.61 20.69 -7.29
N ALA A 590 17.71 20.10 -7.79
CA ALA A 590 18.80 20.86 -8.42
C ALA A 590 18.31 21.63 -9.66
N LEU A 591 17.53 20.97 -10.52
CA LEU A 591 16.95 21.60 -11.71
C LEU A 591 15.84 22.60 -11.36
N ALA A 592 15.02 22.27 -10.35
CA ALA A 592 13.99 23.18 -9.84
C ALA A 592 14.61 24.47 -9.27
N ILE A 593 15.66 24.37 -8.46
CA ILE A 593 16.44 25.50 -7.95
C ILE A 593 17.10 26.28 -9.10
N GLY A 594 17.65 25.59 -10.10
CA GLY A 594 18.19 26.22 -11.31
C GLY A 594 17.15 27.10 -12.02
N THR A 595 15.91 26.63 -12.10
CA THR A 595 14.77 27.37 -12.67
C THR A 595 14.45 28.62 -11.85
N ILE A 596 14.45 28.52 -10.51
CA ILE A 596 14.29 29.67 -9.60
C ILE A 596 15.37 30.72 -9.85
N PHE A 597 16.64 30.31 -9.95
CA PHE A 597 17.74 31.26 -10.16
C PHE A 597 17.82 31.82 -11.59
N GLU A 598 17.26 31.12 -12.58
CA GLU A 598 17.01 31.68 -13.92
C GLU A 598 16.05 32.88 -13.82
N LEU A 599 14.93 32.72 -13.10
CA LEU A 599 13.97 33.81 -12.86
C LEU A 599 14.62 34.96 -12.08
N VAL A 600 15.32 34.67 -10.98
CA VAL A 600 16.05 35.68 -10.19
C VAL A 600 16.99 36.51 -11.07
N ARG A 601 17.74 35.88 -11.97
CA ARG A 601 18.64 36.58 -12.89
C ARG A 601 17.89 37.48 -13.87
N MET A 602 16.80 36.98 -14.46
CA MET A 602 15.98 37.75 -15.38
C MET A 602 15.31 38.95 -14.71
N LEU A 603 14.82 38.80 -13.48
CA LEU A 603 14.24 39.89 -12.71
C LEU A 603 15.24 40.99 -12.42
N ASN A 604 16.45 40.64 -11.98
CA ASN A 604 17.51 41.61 -11.74
C ASN A 604 17.84 42.39 -13.01
N LYS A 605 18.05 41.70 -14.13
CA LYS A 605 18.32 42.33 -15.45
C LYS A 605 17.17 43.25 -15.88
N TYR A 606 15.93 42.81 -15.70
CA TYR A 606 14.75 43.61 -16.03
C TYR A 606 14.68 44.88 -15.17
N MET A 607 14.86 44.77 -13.85
CA MET A 607 14.88 45.92 -12.93
C MET A 607 16.06 46.87 -13.18
N ASP A 608 17.22 46.38 -13.62
CA ASP A 608 18.38 47.21 -13.99
C ASP A 608 18.06 48.20 -15.13
N SER A 609 17.16 47.83 -16.04
CA SER A 609 16.69 48.70 -17.13
C SER A 609 15.79 49.86 -16.66
N ARG A 610 15.40 49.85 -15.37
CA ARG A 610 14.47 50.78 -14.73
C ARG A 610 13.17 50.91 -15.53
N PRO A 611 12.39 49.82 -15.67
CA PRO A 611 11.08 49.84 -16.28
C PRO A 611 10.10 50.54 -15.33
N SER A 612 9.00 51.07 -15.86
CA SER A 612 7.95 51.71 -15.07
C SER A 612 6.59 51.61 -15.75
N GLY A 613 5.52 51.75 -14.97
CA GLY A 613 4.14 51.58 -15.44
C GLY A 613 3.47 50.33 -14.89
N SER A 614 2.17 50.20 -15.12
CA SER A 614 1.30 49.15 -14.58
C SER A 614 1.75 47.74 -14.95
N GLN A 615 2.13 47.53 -16.21
CA GLN A 615 2.56 46.22 -16.72
C GLN A 615 3.86 45.73 -16.06
N ALA A 616 4.84 46.62 -15.87
CA ALA A 616 6.09 46.28 -15.18
C ALA A 616 5.83 45.87 -13.72
N VAL A 617 4.95 46.61 -13.03
CA VAL A 617 4.52 46.29 -11.65
C VAL A 617 3.81 44.94 -11.60
N GLU A 618 2.92 44.64 -12.53
CA GLU A 618 2.19 43.37 -12.60
C GLU A 618 3.15 42.18 -12.81
N LEU A 619 4.11 42.31 -13.73
CA LEU A 619 5.11 41.26 -13.97
C LEU A 619 5.97 40.99 -12.74
N ILE A 620 6.42 42.04 -12.05
CA ILE A 620 7.23 41.91 -10.83
C ILE A 620 6.42 41.27 -9.70
N LYS A 621 5.16 41.67 -9.49
CA LYS A 621 4.28 41.04 -8.48
C LYS A 621 4.06 39.55 -8.77
N LYS A 622 3.73 39.23 -10.02
CA LYS A 622 3.55 37.83 -10.46
C LYS A 622 4.81 37.00 -10.24
N ALA A 623 5.98 37.58 -10.49
CA ALA A 623 7.25 36.90 -10.24
C ALA A 623 7.51 36.67 -8.74
N ASP A 624 7.22 37.64 -7.88
CA ASP A 624 7.34 37.49 -6.41
C ASP A 624 6.42 36.36 -5.90
N GLU A 625 5.17 36.32 -6.36
CA GLU A 625 4.22 35.27 -6.02
C GLU A 625 4.73 33.88 -6.42
N MET A 626 5.25 33.74 -7.64
CA MET A 626 5.81 32.48 -8.14
C MET A 626 7.08 32.04 -7.41
N LEU A 627 7.96 32.99 -7.05
CA LEU A 627 9.15 32.72 -6.23
C LEU A 627 8.76 32.22 -4.83
N ARG A 628 7.72 32.80 -4.22
CA ARG A 628 7.18 32.33 -2.93
C ARG A 628 6.53 30.95 -3.06
N GLU A 629 5.74 30.70 -4.10
CA GLU A 629 5.08 29.41 -4.34
C GLU A 629 6.11 28.28 -4.46
N THR A 630 7.14 28.47 -5.29
CA THR A 630 8.20 27.47 -5.48
C THR A 630 9.11 27.32 -4.25
N GLY A 631 9.39 28.42 -3.53
CA GLY A 631 10.07 28.38 -2.24
C GLY A 631 9.32 27.53 -1.21
N ASN A 632 7.99 27.67 -1.12
CA ASN A 632 7.13 26.91 -0.19
C ASN A 632 7.23 25.39 -0.37
N VAL A 633 7.34 24.93 -1.62
CA VAL A 633 7.50 23.50 -1.92
C VAL A 633 8.84 22.97 -1.38
N LEU A 634 9.92 23.72 -1.57
CA LEU A 634 11.27 23.32 -1.14
C LEU A 634 11.53 23.61 0.36
N ASN A 635 10.61 24.34 1.00
CA ASN A 635 10.77 24.95 2.31
C ASN A 635 12.04 25.83 2.38
N LEU A 636 12.19 26.68 1.37
CA LEU A 636 13.25 27.66 1.23
C LEU A 636 12.60 29.02 0.95
N PHE A 637 13.32 30.09 1.26
CA PHE A 637 12.97 31.46 0.93
C PHE A 637 11.75 32.02 1.67
N HIS A 638 11.56 31.61 2.94
CA HIS A 638 10.41 32.03 3.75
C HIS A 638 10.62 33.29 4.55
N ARG A 639 11.88 33.70 4.75
CA ARG A 639 12.21 34.85 5.57
C ARG A 639 12.02 36.13 4.78
N THR A 640 11.92 37.23 5.51
CA THR A 640 12.20 38.55 4.96
C THR A 640 13.72 38.74 4.81
N PRO A 641 14.18 39.61 3.89
CA PRO A 641 15.59 39.96 3.81
C PRO A 641 16.17 40.47 5.14
N GLU A 642 15.39 41.18 5.94
CA GLU A 642 15.78 41.64 7.26
C GLU A 642 16.06 40.47 8.22
N GLU A 643 15.17 39.48 8.25
CA GLU A 643 15.36 38.26 9.05
C GLU A 643 16.55 37.43 8.57
N TRP A 644 16.79 37.36 7.26
CA TRP A 644 17.98 36.73 6.69
C TRP A 644 19.26 37.39 7.19
N TYR A 645 19.37 38.72 7.09
CA TYR A 645 20.56 39.44 7.54
C TYR A 645 20.73 39.38 9.06
N ARG A 646 19.65 39.43 9.83
CA ARG A 646 19.70 39.22 11.30
C ARG A 646 20.23 37.83 11.65
N ALA A 647 19.80 36.80 10.93
CA ALA A 647 20.31 35.44 11.13
C ALA A 647 21.80 35.32 10.78
N LEU A 648 22.24 35.93 9.68
CA LEU A 648 23.67 35.97 9.33
C LEU A 648 24.52 36.71 10.37
N MET A 649 24.02 37.82 10.94
CA MET A 649 24.73 38.52 12.03
C MET A 649 24.92 37.61 13.24
N ALA A 650 23.89 36.86 13.63
CA ALA A 650 23.96 35.94 14.75
C ALA A 650 24.97 34.81 14.51
N VAL A 651 24.95 34.18 13.34
CA VAL A 651 25.86 33.08 13.00
C VAL A 651 27.31 33.54 12.83
N LYS A 652 27.54 34.71 12.22
CA LYS A 652 28.88 35.28 12.05
C LYS A 652 29.42 35.98 13.31
N GLY A 653 28.63 36.06 14.39
CA GLY A 653 29.03 36.70 15.64
C GLY A 653 29.23 38.22 15.55
N ILE A 654 28.45 38.89 14.69
CA ILE A 654 28.51 40.36 14.56
C ILE A 654 27.87 40.98 15.80
N GLY A 655 28.69 41.59 16.65
CA GLY A 655 28.26 42.21 17.92
C GLY A 655 27.55 43.56 17.79
N LEU A 656 26.86 43.81 16.68
CA LEU A 656 26.01 44.98 16.49
C LEU A 656 24.54 44.55 16.53
N THR A 657 23.66 45.40 17.04
CA THR A 657 22.23 45.27 16.84
C THR A 657 21.78 46.02 15.58
N GLU A 658 20.57 45.72 15.11
CA GLU A 658 19.96 46.47 14.00
C GLU A 658 19.83 47.96 14.34
N ASP A 659 19.47 48.29 15.58
CA ASP A 659 19.39 49.66 16.07
C ASP A 659 20.75 50.37 16.07
N ASP A 660 21.84 49.66 16.43
CA ASP A 660 23.20 50.22 16.36
C ASP A 660 23.57 50.59 14.91
N ILE A 661 23.22 49.72 13.94
CA ILE A 661 23.48 49.97 12.52
C ILE A 661 22.67 51.18 12.04
N LEU A 662 21.38 51.26 12.40
CA LEU A 662 20.51 52.38 12.02
C LEU A 662 20.97 53.71 12.66
N ALA A 663 21.44 53.69 13.90
CA ALA A 663 22.03 54.85 14.56
C ALA A 663 23.28 55.34 13.81
N ARG A 664 24.19 54.43 13.44
CA ARG A 664 25.37 54.76 12.63
C ARG A 664 25.02 55.29 11.24
N ILE A 665 23.99 54.73 10.60
CA ILE A 665 23.49 55.24 9.31
C ILE A 665 22.99 56.68 9.46
N THR A 666 22.27 56.99 10.56
CA THR A 666 21.77 58.33 10.85
C THR A 666 22.92 59.33 11.09
N GLU A 667 23.93 58.93 11.88
CA GLU A 667 25.14 59.74 12.09
C GLU A 667 25.86 60.04 10.76
N ARG A 668 25.99 59.01 9.91
CA ARG A 668 26.58 59.15 8.58
C ARG A 668 25.77 60.09 7.67
N GLN A 669 24.44 60.03 7.71
CA GLN A 669 23.58 60.94 6.95
C GLN A 669 23.79 62.39 7.42
N ALA A 670 23.82 62.63 8.73
CA ALA A 670 24.08 63.95 9.29
C ALA A 670 25.48 64.49 8.91
N ALA A 671 26.51 63.62 8.86
CA ALA A 671 27.84 63.99 8.38
C ALA A 671 27.81 64.42 6.89
N ARG A 672 27.10 63.66 6.04
CA ARG A 672 26.91 64.01 4.62
C ARG A 672 26.16 65.32 4.42
N GLU A 673 25.13 65.60 5.21
CA GLU A 673 24.38 66.86 5.17
C GLU A 673 25.27 68.06 5.50
N ARG A 674 26.19 67.89 6.46
CA ARG A 674 27.21 68.89 6.81
C ARG A 674 28.41 68.92 5.84
N LYS A 675 28.41 68.07 4.80
CA LYS A 675 29.51 67.87 3.83
C LYS A 675 30.83 67.39 4.47
N ASP A 676 30.75 66.74 5.63
CA ASP A 676 31.89 66.08 6.27
C ASP A 676 32.07 64.67 5.69
N TRP A 677 32.78 64.60 4.57
CA TRP A 677 33.02 63.34 3.86
C TRP A 677 33.95 62.40 4.61
N ALA A 678 34.87 62.95 5.42
CA ALA A 678 35.84 62.15 6.16
C ALA A 678 35.13 61.34 7.26
N ASP A 679 34.24 61.97 8.02
CA ASP A 679 33.44 61.31 9.06
C ASP A 679 32.44 60.30 8.44
N ALA A 680 31.79 60.67 7.33
CA ALA A 680 30.89 59.77 6.61
C ALA A 680 31.59 58.51 6.06
N ASP A 681 32.83 58.63 5.57
CA ASP A 681 33.64 57.51 5.11
C ASP A 681 34.21 56.68 6.27
N PHE A 682 34.55 57.32 7.39
CA PHE A 682 34.95 56.63 8.61
C PHE A 682 33.84 55.69 9.11
N ILE A 683 32.60 56.18 9.23
CA ILE A 683 31.46 55.36 9.67
C ILE A 683 31.19 54.21 8.68
N ARG A 684 31.29 54.47 7.37
CA ARG A 684 31.14 53.42 6.35
C ARG A 684 32.20 52.33 6.53
N LYS A 685 33.45 52.72 6.74
CA LYS A 685 34.56 51.78 6.94
C LYS A 685 34.44 51.00 8.25
N GLU A 686 34.01 51.65 9.33
CA GLU A 686 33.76 51.00 10.63
C GLU A 686 32.73 49.86 10.48
N LEU A 687 31.63 50.13 9.77
CA LEU A 687 30.60 49.12 9.52
C LEU A 687 31.10 48.03 8.55
N ASP A 688 31.86 48.40 7.52
CA ASP A 688 32.43 47.45 6.55
C ASP A 688 33.40 46.45 7.21
N GLU A 689 34.25 46.94 8.12
CA GLU A 689 35.19 46.13 8.91
C GLU A 689 34.46 45.14 9.84
N LYS A 690 33.27 45.50 10.31
CA LYS A 690 32.38 44.63 11.09
C LYS A 690 31.51 43.72 10.22
N GLY A 691 31.69 43.75 8.90
CA GLY A 691 30.95 42.91 7.95
C GLY A 691 29.59 43.45 7.52
N ILE A 692 29.32 44.74 7.75
CA ILE A 692 28.07 45.41 7.33
C ILE A 692 28.34 46.33 6.13
N LEU A 693 27.71 46.02 5.00
CA LEU A 693 27.81 46.76 3.76
C LEU A 693 26.67 47.79 3.68
N LEU A 694 27.02 49.07 3.48
CA LEU A 694 26.04 50.13 3.23
C LEU A 694 25.78 50.34 1.74
N GLU A 695 24.49 50.48 1.39
CA GLU A 695 24.00 50.77 0.05
C GLU A 695 23.22 52.09 0.04
N ASP A 696 23.76 53.11 -0.61
CA ASP A 696 23.06 54.40 -0.77
C ASP A 696 22.00 54.30 -1.87
N ARG A 697 20.75 54.59 -1.52
CA ARG A 697 19.56 54.58 -2.39
C ARG A 697 18.95 55.99 -2.48
N LYS A 698 17.92 56.17 -3.32
CA LYS A 698 17.28 57.49 -3.52
C LYS A 698 16.44 57.94 -2.32
N ASP A 699 15.94 56.99 -1.56
CA ASP A 699 15.02 57.08 -0.43
C ASP A 699 15.71 56.90 0.94
N GLY A 700 16.99 56.55 0.95
CA GLY A 700 17.77 56.37 2.19
C GLY A 700 19.05 55.56 1.97
N THR A 701 19.73 55.20 3.06
CA THR A 701 20.86 54.27 3.04
C THR A 701 20.39 52.94 3.62
N GLY A 702 20.39 51.88 2.81
CA GLY A 702 20.15 50.51 3.26
C GLY A 702 21.44 49.83 3.72
N TRP A 703 21.31 48.67 4.36
CA TRP A 703 22.45 47.87 4.79
C TRP A 703 22.22 46.37 4.51
N LYS A 704 23.32 45.63 4.41
CA LYS A 704 23.32 44.16 4.30
C LYS A 704 24.54 43.56 4.99
N VAL A 705 24.48 42.29 5.35
CA VAL A 705 25.64 41.56 5.88
C VAL A 705 26.50 41.06 4.72
N ARG A 706 27.82 41.16 4.87
CA ARG A 706 28.78 40.53 3.96
C ARG A 706 28.74 39.02 4.15
N VAL A 707 28.37 38.30 3.09
CA VAL A 707 28.47 36.84 3.01
C VAL A 707 29.91 36.39 2.91
#